data_AF-A0A329MJP5-F1
#
_entry.id   AF-A0A329MJP5-F1
#
_cell.length_a   1.000
_cell.length_b   1.000
_cell.length_c   1.000
_cell.angle_alpha   90.00
_cell.angle_beta   90.00
_cell.angle_gamma   90.00
#
_symmetry.space_group_name_H-M   'P 1'
#
loop_
_entity.id
_entity.type
_entity.pdbx_description
1 polymer ?
#
loop_
_entity_poly.entity_id
_entity_poly.type
_entity_poly.pdbx_seq_one_letter_code
_entity_poly.pdbx_strand_id
1 'polypeptide(L)'
;MKSGSLKKGLFLYTMFVTVILGCSIGLNSLIAHASAPTYPIEERVAYQNDNQENFWWTHMRCASMPNGATARILCTLLKDIKESPTNLSDVFYEISSITSDDLGETWTAPSVIPQFQWKTLPDGYQGMLIDTVPMYHEKTGKVILFGMAQSYTPTHSKKHTYPAYAVYDPSTATWSSDWYVFAWPNGVGHSGSAYPHMLDDGSGDILWPINSVDGKGSVQVVKASFDGTSLSYISQGNAVPNPGNNGNRSGIETSLAKFGSEYFMTIRDDAQNRLAKSSDGIDWQPAVVLTWDDGTAITGSMNTQMHWIVQPDALYVVYTREDASNQSIYRYRAPLWMAQVDPVTLRLIKSTERIAMGITDNRAQLGNFGTYNVLPGLSIVSSNEWNSLFPNRAIVSRIWWDRLTVGSWKLDETSGSVAADSASGDYPGSIVGAMRETGGKFGGALHFDGNGDYVDLGDPADGAFDFDATQDFSLSAWVKTGQTGKIQYIAGKGDTNAAYWLRFEADNTIRFLLDYGSTYDAAQSTAAYADGKWHHVVGVADRDVGLRLYVDGVLVGQDNSLIGGTISSALPLTIGHASSLTMNGLIDQVSLYNYPLDDKEVARMFGLYGHWKLNEGAGTAVTDATAYAHNGTVENAAWSGGGKDGNALSFDGNGDYVALPNPFYHDAAFGTKENFTISMWVKTAVTGTTKFLMQKGDTNAGFWLRFESDNTLKFLLDYGSTYDSVQSTAAFTDGAWHHVAAVVDRSAGLRLYVDGALAGQDMSLLQGSITSSLPLTIGVNGANTMNGLIDDVRIYRYALSPADISALQ
;
A
#
# COMPACT_ATOMS: atom_id res chain seq x y z
N MET A 1 -29.68 15.32 -75.64
CA MET A 1 -30.36 16.64 -75.64
C MET A 1 -30.11 17.31 -74.30
N LYS A 2 -29.50 18.51 -74.33
CA LYS A 2 -29.51 19.63 -73.33
C LYS A 2 -29.19 19.28 -71.87
N SER A 3 -27.96 19.58 -71.38
CA SER A 3 -27.53 20.83 -70.70
C SER A 3 -28.17 21.02 -69.31
N GLY A 4 -27.48 21.31 -68.21
CA GLY A 4 -26.09 21.64 -67.94
C GLY A 4 -25.95 22.07 -66.47
N SER A 5 -24.69 22.06 -65.99
CA SER A 5 -24.12 22.74 -64.81
C SER A 5 -24.77 22.58 -63.42
N LEU A 6 -23.98 22.16 -62.44
CA LEU A 6 -23.30 23.10 -61.54
C LEU A 6 -22.13 22.45 -60.79
N LYS A 7 -21.08 23.26 -60.63
CA LYS A 7 -19.75 22.96 -60.10
C LYS A 7 -19.72 22.96 -58.57
N LYS A 8 -18.79 22.16 -58.04
CA LYS A 8 -17.84 22.35 -56.90
C LYS A 8 -17.81 21.01 -56.13
N GLY A 9 -16.73 20.28 -55.98
CA GLY A 9 -15.30 20.54 -56.05
C GLY A 9 -14.70 19.50 -55.09
N LEU A 10 -14.33 18.33 -55.61
CA LEU A 10 -13.80 17.21 -54.84
C LEU A 10 -12.35 17.01 -55.26
N PHE A 11 -11.41 17.21 -54.33
CA PHE A 11 -9.99 16.95 -54.55
C PHE A 11 -9.77 15.43 -54.58
N LEU A 12 -9.14 14.97 -55.66
CA LEU A 12 -8.85 13.57 -55.97
C LEU A 12 -7.85 12.96 -54.98
N TYR A 13 -8.27 11.88 -54.32
CA TYR A 13 -7.42 10.74 -54.03
C TYR A 13 -7.17 10.00 -55.36
N THR A 14 -5.92 9.86 -55.80
CA THR A 14 -5.58 9.07 -56.99
C THR A 14 -4.98 7.74 -56.53
N MET A 15 -5.68 6.65 -56.84
CA MET A 15 -5.27 5.26 -56.62
C MET A 15 -5.28 4.55 -57.98
N PHE A 16 -4.18 3.90 -58.38
CA PHE A 16 -4.08 2.77 -59.35
C PHE A 16 -2.62 2.23 -59.22
N VAL A 17 -2.34 1.17 -58.45
CA VAL A 17 -2.46 -0.29 -58.70
C VAL A 17 -1.34 -0.88 -59.58
N THR A 18 -0.83 -2.04 -59.13
CA THR A 18 -0.06 -3.14 -59.81
C THR A 18 1.43 -3.21 -59.38
N VAL A 19 2.10 -4.32 -59.00
CA VAL A 19 1.85 -5.67 -58.44
C VAL A 19 3.22 -6.42 -58.45
N ILE A 20 3.57 -7.10 -57.34
CA ILE A 20 4.48 -8.27 -57.17
C ILE A 20 6.01 -8.10 -57.37
N LEU A 21 6.80 -8.29 -56.29
CA LEU A 21 7.65 -9.48 -55.96
C LEU A 21 8.73 -9.08 -54.92
N GLY A 22 8.81 -9.76 -53.77
CA GLY A 22 10.05 -9.76 -52.97
C GLY A 22 9.89 -9.87 -51.46
N CYS A 23 10.30 -11.02 -50.93
CA CYS A 23 10.79 -11.25 -49.57
C CYS A 23 9.84 -11.09 -48.37
N SER A 24 9.46 -12.25 -47.85
CA SER A 24 9.18 -12.52 -46.45
C SER A 24 10.28 -11.94 -45.55
N ILE A 25 9.98 -10.85 -44.83
CA ILE A 25 10.69 -10.45 -43.62
C ILE A 25 9.59 -10.14 -42.60
N GLY A 26 9.59 -10.87 -41.49
CA GLY A 26 8.60 -10.74 -40.43
C GLY A 26 8.61 -9.34 -39.84
N LEU A 27 7.47 -8.67 -39.91
CA LEU A 27 7.14 -7.56 -39.01
C LEU A 27 6.67 -8.19 -37.69
N ASN A 28 7.63 -8.61 -36.87
CA ASN A 28 7.44 -8.56 -35.43
C ASN A 28 7.43 -7.07 -35.07
N SER A 29 6.27 -6.45 -35.08
CA SER A 29 6.06 -5.19 -34.39
C SER A 29 6.26 -5.46 -32.91
N LEU A 30 7.49 -5.24 -32.43
CA LEU A 30 7.77 -5.00 -31.02
C LEU A 30 7.02 -3.72 -30.65
N ILE A 31 5.76 -3.87 -30.26
CA ILE A 31 5.12 -2.90 -29.39
C ILE A 31 5.88 -3.05 -28.08
N ALA A 32 6.83 -2.13 -27.83
CA ALA A 32 7.35 -1.91 -26.50
C ALA A 32 6.11 -1.68 -25.63
N HIS A 33 5.83 -2.63 -24.74
CA HIS A 33 4.78 -2.44 -23.75
C HIS A 33 5.31 -1.33 -22.85
N ALA A 34 4.64 -0.18 -22.83
CA ALA A 34 4.90 0.84 -21.84
C ALA A 34 5.00 0.17 -20.46
N SER A 35 5.99 0.55 -19.66
CA SER A 35 6.11 0.10 -18.28
C SER A 35 4.77 0.32 -17.59
N ALA A 36 4.24 -0.73 -16.97
CA ALA A 36 2.93 -0.65 -16.34
C ALA A 36 2.92 0.47 -15.29
N PRO A 37 1.85 1.31 -15.24
CA PRO A 37 1.80 2.49 -14.40
C PRO A 37 2.14 2.17 -12.94
N THR A 38 2.93 3.05 -12.33
CA THR A 38 3.39 2.93 -10.94
C THR A 38 2.52 3.80 -10.04
N TYR A 39 1.35 3.30 -9.65
CA TYR A 39 0.54 3.90 -8.59
C TYR A 39 0.89 3.29 -7.22
N PRO A 40 1.13 4.11 -6.18
CA PRO A 40 1.30 3.65 -4.81
C PRO A 40 0.05 2.94 -4.30
N ILE A 41 0.28 1.82 -3.61
CA ILE A 41 -0.76 1.09 -2.89
C ILE A 41 -0.36 1.04 -1.42
N GLU A 42 -1.21 1.58 -0.57
CA GLU A 42 -0.94 1.73 0.86
C GLU A 42 -2.01 1.04 1.70
N GLU A 43 -1.61 0.07 2.50
CA GLU A 43 -2.51 -0.58 3.45
C GLU A 43 -2.63 0.21 4.75
N ARG A 44 -3.84 0.25 5.31
CA ARG A 44 -4.18 0.82 6.61
C ARG A 44 -5.09 -0.14 7.36
N VAL A 45 -4.81 -0.33 8.64
CA VAL A 45 -5.71 -1.04 9.55
C VAL A 45 -6.80 -0.06 9.98
N ALA A 46 -8.02 -0.28 9.51
CA ALA A 46 -9.17 0.55 9.87
C ALA A 46 -9.69 0.22 11.28
N TYR A 47 -9.59 -1.05 11.68
CA TYR A 47 -9.92 -1.48 13.02
C TYR A 47 -9.17 -2.76 13.37
N GLN A 48 -8.87 -2.94 14.64
CA GLN A 48 -8.31 -4.16 15.18
C GLN A 48 -9.01 -4.54 16.49
N ASN A 49 -9.43 -5.80 16.58
CA ASN A 49 -9.99 -6.35 17.82
C ASN A 49 -8.91 -6.48 18.91
N ASP A 50 -9.27 -6.32 20.17
CA ASP A 50 -8.38 -6.29 21.35
C ASP A 50 -7.98 -7.69 21.87
N ASN A 51 -8.30 -8.75 21.13
CA ASN A 51 -8.10 -10.17 21.48
C ASN A 51 -8.95 -10.69 22.64
N GLN A 52 -9.85 -9.88 23.21
CA GLN A 52 -10.74 -10.30 24.31
C GLN A 52 -12.12 -10.69 23.81
N GLU A 53 -12.54 -10.18 22.65
CA GLU A 53 -13.89 -10.39 22.13
C GLU A 53 -13.96 -11.55 21.10
N ASN A 54 -14.88 -12.49 21.33
CA ASN A 54 -14.98 -13.72 20.54
C ASN A 54 -15.81 -13.59 19.25
N PHE A 55 -15.48 -12.60 18.41
CA PHE A 55 -16.13 -12.36 17.13
C PHE A 55 -15.16 -11.89 16.06
N TRP A 56 -15.63 -11.91 14.82
CA TRP A 56 -14.95 -11.32 13.67
C TRP A 56 -15.82 -10.22 13.06
N TRP A 57 -15.18 -9.14 12.63
CA TRP A 57 -15.80 -8.28 11.63
C TRP A 57 -15.70 -8.96 10.28
N THR A 58 -16.77 -8.91 9.50
CA THR A 58 -16.79 -9.38 8.13
C THR A 58 -17.47 -8.39 7.20
N HIS A 59 -17.22 -8.54 5.91
CA HIS A 59 -17.89 -7.83 4.84
C HIS A 59 -17.75 -6.31 4.97
N MET A 60 -16.54 -5.84 5.28
CA MET A 60 -16.24 -4.41 5.28
C MET A 60 -16.47 -3.84 3.86
N ARG A 61 -17.47 -2.98 3.73
CA ARG A 61 -17.83 -2.31 2.47
C ARG A 61 -17.99 -0.83 2.72
N CYS A 62 -17.62 -0.03 1.74
CA CYS A 62 -17.43 1.40 1.92
C CYS A 62 -18.04 2.19 0.77
N ALA A 63 -18.43 3.42 1.08
CA ALA A 63 -18.81 4.45 0.13
C ALA A 63 -18.13 5.76 0.52
N SER A 64 -17.79 6.58 -0.48
CA SER A 64 -17.37 7.96 -0.28
C SER A 64 -18.57 8.89 -0.46
N MET A 65 -18.53 10.02 0.24
CA MET A 65 -19.49 11.11 0.10
C MET A 65 -18.76 12.45 0.21
N PRO A 66 -19.27 13.53 -0.43
CA PRO A 66 -18.65 14.84 -0.38
C PRO A 66 -18.46 15.35 1.06
N ASN A 67 -17.29 15.92 1.34
CA ASN A 67 -16.97 16.57 2.61
C ASN A 67 -16.10 17.81 2.34
N GLY A 68 -16.74 18.94 2.02
CA GLY A 68 -16.02 20.14 1.58
C GLY A 68 -15.29 19.91 0.26
N ALA A 69 -13.99 20.20 0.23
CA ALA A 69 -13.12 19.94 -0.93
C ALA A 69 -12.58 18.49 -0.98
N THR A 70 -12.87 17.67 0.03
CA THR A 70 -12.45 16.26 0.14
C THR A 70 -13.66 15.33 0.19
N ALA A 71 -13.45 14.08 0.59
CA ALA A 71 -14.48 13.08 0.78
C ALA A 71 -14.44 12.51 2.20
N ARG A 72 -15.62 12.24 2.76
CA ARG A 72 -15.79 11.36 3.92
C ARG A 72 -16.01 9.94 3.41
N ILE A 73 -15.35 8.99 4.03
CA ILE A 73 -15.56 7.57 3.79
C ILE A 73 -16.44 7.01 4.90
N LEU A 74 -17.50 6.28 4.54
CA LEU A 74 -18.33 5.51 5.44
C LEU A 74 -18.21 4.03 5.08
N CYS A 75 -17.86 3.20 6.04
CA CYS A 75 -17.85 1.76 5.88
C CYS A 75 -18.81 1.08 6.87
N THR A 76 -19.42 -0.02 6.43
CA THR A 76 -20.21 -0.91 7.28
C THR A 76 -19.49 -2.23 7.52
N LEU A 77 -19.63 -2.78 8.72
CA LEU A 77 -19.02 -4.02 9.17
C LEU A 77 -20.11 -4.92 9.76
N LEU A 78 -20.08 -6.21 9.48
CA LEU A 78 -20.98 -7.20 10.09
C LEU A 78 -20.25 -8.03 11.14
N LYS A 79 -20.90 -8.27 12.27
CA LYS A 79 -20.35 -9.10 13.35
C LYS A 79 -20.76 -10.55 13.19
N ASP A 80 -19.76 -11.42 13.12
CA ASP A 80 -19.90 -12.89 13.10
C ASP A 80 -19.30 -13.49 14.38
N ILE A 81 -20.04 -14.36 15.09
CA ILE A 81 -19.66 -14.89 16.40
C ILE A 81 -19.00 -16.26 16.24
N LYS A 82 -17.77 -16.41 16.76
CA LYS A 82 -16.93 -17.60 16.57
C LYS A 82 -17.42 -18.84 17.34
N GLU A 83 -18.01 -18.66 18.52
CA GLU A 83 -18.48 -19.77 19.40
C GLU A 83 -20.01 -19.76 19.59
N SER A 84 -20.77 -19.76 18.50
CA SER A 84 -22.13 -20.26 18.62
C SER A 84 -22.07 -21.76 18.95
N PRO A 85 -22.78 -22.29 19.97
CA PRO A 85 -22.79 -23.72 20.31
C PRO A 85 -23.26 -24.65 19.18
N THR A 86 -23.65 -24.09 18.03
CA THR A 86 -24.09 -24.77 16.81
C THR A 86 -23.17 -24.60 15.60
N ASN A 87 -22.01 -23.91 15.73
CA ASN A 87 -21.00 -23.76 14.67
C ASN A 87 -21.57 -23.21 13.33
N LEU A 88 -22.47 -22.22 13.41
CA LEU A 88 -23.25 -21.71 12.28
C LEU A 88 -22.50 -20.58 11.56
N SER A 89 -21.81 -20.90 10.46
CA SER A 89 -21.33 -19.91 9.49
C SER A 89 -22.48 -19.15 8.83
N ASP A 90 -22.30 -17.85 8.56
CA ASP A 90 -23.26 -16.96 7.86
C ASP A 90 -24.56 -16.67 8.64
N VAL A 91 -24.46 -16.45 9.95
CA VAL A 91 -25.54 -15.92 10.81
C VAL A 91 -25.01 -14.69 11.52
N PHE A 92 -25.56 -13.52 11.19
CA PHE A 92 -25.05 -12.23 11.66
C PHE A 92 -25.96 -11.62 12.73
N TYR A 93 -25.36 -10.85 13.63
CA TYR A 93 -26.07 -10.33 14.81
C TYR A 93 -26.08 -8.80 14.88
N GLU A 94 -25.06 -8.15 14.31
CA GLU A 94 -24.87 -6.71 14.42
C GLU A 94 -24.31 -6.17 13.10
N ILE A 95 -24.78 -4.98 12.70
CA ILE A 95 -24.13 -4.13 11.71
C ILE A 95 -23.60 -2.91 12.44
N SER A 96 -22.33 -2.59 12.22
CA SER A 96 -21.69 -1.39 12.71
C SER A 96 -21.23 -0.52 11.55
N SER A 97 -20.95 0.75 11.85
CA SER A 97 -20.34 1.68 10.91
C SER A 97 -19.07 2.31 11.48
N ILE A 98 -18.13 2.61 10.60
CA ILE A 98 -16.93 3.43 10.86
C ILE A 98 -16.81 4.50 9.78
N THR A 99 -16.18 5.62 10.13
CA THR A 99 -15.92 6.70 9.18
C THR A 99 -14.48 7.17 9.21
N SER A 100 -14.02 7.70 8.08
CA SER A 100 -12.75 8.42 7.95
C SER A 100 -13.00 9.75 7.23
N ASP A 101 -12.38 10.82 7.75
CA ASP A 101 -12.42 12.18 7.19
C ASP A 101 -11.07 12.62 6.58
N ASP A 102 -10.08 11.72 6.58
CA ASP A 102 -8.71 11.93 6.13
C ASP A 102 -8.29 10.89 5.07
N LEU A 103 -9.23 10.57 4.18
CA LEU A 103 -9.02 9.68 3.03
C LEU A 103 -8.54 8.27 3.43
N GLY A 104 -8.97 7.79 4.59
CA GLY A 104 -8.71 6.44 5.07
C GLY A 104 -7.42 6.29 5.89
N GLU A 105 -6.77 7.39 6.29
CA GLU A 105 -5.59 7.35 7.18
C GLU A 105 -5.99 6.95 8.61
N THR A 106 -7.03 7.59 9.16
CA THR A 106 -7.56 7.30 10.49
C THR A 106 -9.06 7.03 10.45
N TRP A 107 -9.54 6.29 11.46
CA TRP A 107 -10.89 5.75 11.50
C TRP A 107 -11.50 5.91 12.88
N THR A 108 -12.81 6.18 12.91
CA THR A 108 -13.57 6.13 14.17
C THR A 108 -13.68 4.69 14.67
N ALA A 109 -13.88 4.51 15.98
CA ALA A 109 -14.27 3.22 16.52
C ALA A 109 -15.60 2.72 15.91
N PRO A 110 -15.80 1.40 15.75
CA PRO A 110 -17.07 0.84 15.28
C PRO A 110 -18.25 1.26 16.14
N SER A 111 -19.29 1.80 15.49
CA SER A 111 -20.55 2.16 16.13
C SER A 111 -21.69 1.27 15.63
N VAL A 112 -22.29 0.51 16.53
CA VAL A 112 -23.44 -0.37 16.24
C VAL A 112 -24.62 0.46 15.74
N ILE A 113 -25.33 -0.05 14.73
CA ILE A 113 -26.56 0.55 14.21
C ILE A 113 -27.76 -0.14 14.88
N PRO A 114 -28.31 0.42 15.99
CA PRO A 114 -29.30 -0.28 16.81
C PRO A 114 -30.62 -0.52 16.08
N GLN A 115 -30.92 0.24 15.03
CA GLN A 115 -32.13 0.11 14.21
C GLN A 115 -32.15 -1.20 13.41
N PHE A 116 -31.00 -1.82 13.12
CA PHE A 116 -30.91 -2.94 12.18
C PHE A 116 -30.97 -4.30 12.87
N GLN A 117 -32.08 -4.52 13.58
CA GLN A 117 -32.35 -5.76 14.30
C GLN A 117 -32.95 -6.85 13.39
N TRP A 118 -32.95 -8.08 13.90
CA TRP A 118 -33.72 -9.18 13.34
C TRP A 118 -35.23 -8.89 13.38
N LYS A 119 -35.96 -9.28 12.33
CA LYS A 119 -37.42 -9.22 12.29
C LYS A 119 -38.04 -10.33 11.44
N THR A 120 -39.36 -10.45 11.54
CA THR A 120 -40.14 -11.39 10.73
C THR A 120 -40.15 -10.96 9.27
N LEU A 121 -39.69 -11.83 8.37
CA LEU A 121 -39.68 -11.65 6.93
C LEU A 121 -40.99 -12.17 6.30
N PRO A 122 -41.26 -11.88 5.00
CA PRO A 122 -42.53 -12.24 4.35
C PRO A 122 -42.90 -13.74 4.38
N ASP A 123 -41.92 -14.64 4.53
CA ASP A 123 -42.13 -16.08 4.68
C ASP A 123 -42.46 -16.52 6.11
N GLY A 124 -42.55 -15.58 7.06
CA GLY A 124 -42.86 -15.83 8.48
C GLY A 124 -41.65 -16.24 9.33
N TYR A 125 -40.47 -16.34 8.74
CA TYR A 125 -39.22 -16.65 9.46
C TYR A 125 -38.52 -15.38 9.94
N GLN A 126 -37.67 -15.51 10.96
CA GLN A 126 -36.84 -14.39 11.41
C GLN A 126 -35.64 -14.21 10.47
N GLY A 127 -35.22 -12.96 10.26
CA GLY A 127 -34.05 -12.64 9.47
C GLY A 127 -33.58 -11.20 9.67
N MET A 128 -32.44 -10.88 9.05
CA MET A 128 -31.75 -9.60 9.20
C MET A 128 -31.14 -9.17 7.86
N LEU A 129 -30.91 -7.86 7.70
CA LEU A 129 -30.10 -7.30 6.62
C LEU A 129 -28.65 -7.77 6.75
N ILE A 130 -28.07 -8.32 5.69
CA ILE A 130 -26.71 -8.89 5.65
C ILE A 130 -26.04 -8.60 4.30
N ASP A 131 -24.72 -8.85 4.23
CA ASP A 131 -23.90 -8.72 3.02
C ASP A 131 -24.05 -7.37 2.34
N THR A 132 -23.88 -6.31 3.12
CA THR A 132 -24.28 -4.96 2.72
C THR A 132 -23.21 -4.20 1.95
N VAL A 133 -23.61 -3.43 0.94
CA VAL A 133 -22.79 -2.54 0.12
C VAL A 133 -23.39 -1.13 0.17
N PRO A 134 -22.71 -0.15 0.80
CA PRO A 134 -23.15 1.24 0.75
C PRO A 134 -22.82 1.88 -0.60
N MET A 135 -23.69 2.77 -1.08
CA MET A 135 -23.47 3.60 -2.26
C MET A 135 -24.04 5.00 -2.00
N TYR A 136 -23.24 6.04 -2.28
CA TYR A 136 -23.72 7.42 -2.23
C TYR A 136 -24.59 7.72 -3.44
N HIS A 137 -25.75 8.31 -3.19
CA HIS A 137 -26.71 8.70 -4.22
C HIS A 137 -26.70 10.22 -4.37
N GLU A 138 -25.90 10.71 -5.32
CA GLU A 138 -25.59 12.13 -5.49
C GLU A 138 -26.84 13.02 -5.61
N LYS A 139 -27.89 12.52 -6.28
CA LYS A 139 -29.12 13.30 -6.49
C LYS A 139 -29.90 13.60 -5.22
N THR A 140 -29.85 12.72 -4.21
CA THR A 140 -30.56 12.91 -2.94
C THR A 140 -29.62 13.27 -1.78
N GLY A 141 -28.31 13.15 -1.99
CA GLY A 141 -27.29 13.36 -0.97
C GLY A 141 -27.31 12.32 0.15
N LYS A 142 -27.93 11.15 -0.06
CA LYS A 142 -28.02 10.06 0.93
C LYS A 142 -27.09 8.92 0.55
N VAL A 143 -26.73 8.09 1.53
CA VAL A 143 -26.09 6.79 1.26
C VAL A 143 -27.16 5.71 1.37
N ILE A 144 -27.27 4.87 0.36
CA ILE A 144 -28.14 3.69 0.37
C ILE A 144 -27.27 2.50 0.72
N LEU A 145 -27.64 1.76 1.77
CA LEU A 145 -27.00 0.52 2.15
C LEU A 145 -27.75 -0.65 1.51
N PHE A 146 -27.31 -1.10 0.35
CA PHE A 146 -27.90 -2.25 -0.34
C PHE A 146 -27.43 -3.55 0.32
N GLY A 147 -28.23 -4.60 0.26
CA GLY A 147 -27.83 -5.92 0.73
C GLY A 147 -28.93 -6.93 0.48
N MET A 148 -28.99 -7.97 1.29
CA MET A 148 -30.12 -8.90 1.31
C MET A 148 -30.60 -9.14 2.72
N ALA A 149 -31.89 -9.42 2.87
CA ALA A 149 -32.42 -9.98 4.09
C ALA A 149 -32.49 -11.51 3.95
N GLN A 150 -31.74 -12.23 4.79
CA GLN A 150 -31.75 -13.69 4.83
C GLN A 150 -32.69 -14.16 5.94
N SER A 151 -33.68 -14.99 5.59
CA SER A 151 -34.56 -15.64 6.56
C SER A 151 -34.00 -16.98 7.01
N TYR A 152 -34.26 -17.34 8.27
CA TYR A 152 -33.73 -18.53 8.93
C TYR A 152 -34.81 -19.31 9.69
N THR A 153 -34.69 -20.65 9.71
CA THR A 153 -35.45 -21.48 10.66
C THR A 153 -35.06 -21.16 12.11
N PRO A 154 -35.84 -21.61 13.12
CA PRO A 154 -35.42 -21.52 14.52
C PRO A 154 -34.09 -22.24 14.83
N THR A 155 -33.64 -23.13 13.94
CA THR A 155 -32.34 -23.82 13.99
C THR A 155 -31.31 -23.22 13.04
N HIS A 156 -31.54 -21.99 12.57
CA HIS A 156 -30.67 -21.21 11.69
C HIS A 156 -30.33 -21.83 10.33
N SER A 157 -31.23 -22.66 9.77
CA SER A 157 -31.13 -23.08 8.37
C SER A 157 -31.67 -21.97 7.46
N LYS A 158 -30.87 -21.54 6.46
CA LYS A 158 -31.25 -20.53 5.47
C LYS A 158 -32.52 -20.93 4.70
N LYS A 159 -33.42 -19.99 4.45
CA LYS A 159 -34.68 -20.19 3.72
C LYS A 159 -34.76 -19.35 2.45
N HIS A 160 -35.20 -18.10 2.56
CA HIS A 160 -35.31 -17.18 1.44
C HIS A 160 -34.39 -15.98 1.64
N THR A 161 -33.92 -15.44 0.53
CA THR A 161 -33.26 -14.14 0.49
C THR A 161 -34.18 -13.14 -0.18
N TYR A 162 -34.21 -11.95 0.36
CA TYR A 162 -34.96 -10.83 -0.17
C TYR A 162 -33.99 -9.69 -0.45
N PRO A 163 -34.04 -9.02 -1.61
CA PRO A 163 -33.31 -7.79 -1.77
C PRO A 163 -33.77 -6.78 -0.72
N ALA A 164 -32.83 -6.19 0.00
CA ALA A 164 -33.11 -5.29 1.11
C ALA A 164 -32.15 -4.11 1.13
N TYR A 165 -32.57 -3.02 1.74
CA TYR A 165 -31.78 -1.80 1.83
C TYR A 165 -32.04 -1.03 3.12
N ALA A 166 -31.14 -0.11 3.46
CA ALA A 166 -31.38 0.92 4.45
C ALA A 166 -30.83 2.26 3.93
N VAL A 167 -31.10 3.35 4.64
CA VAL A 167 -30.66 4.70 4.21
C VAL A 167 -29.89 5.37 5.33
N TYR A 168 -28.78 6.00 5.00
CA TYR A 168 -28.03 6.89 5.88
C TYR A 168 -28.14 8.32 5.37
N ASP A 169 -28.37 9.25 6.29
CA ASP A 169 -28.41 10.68 6.05
C ASP A 169 -27.11 11.33 6.55
N PRO A 170 -26.19 11.71 5.63
CA PRO A 170 -24.95 12.37 6.01
C PRO A 170 -25.13 13.71 6.71
N SER A 171 -26.24 14.41 6.45
CA SER A 171 -26.48 15.75 7.01
C SER A 171 -26.81 15.74 8.51
N THR A 172 -27.35 14.62 8.99
CA THR A 172 -27.71 14.41 10.40
C THR A 172 -26.88 13.30 11.05
N ALA A 173 -26.05 12.60 10.27
CA ALA A 173 -25.32 11.40 10.65
C ALA A 173 -26.22 10.29 11.23
N THR A 174 -27.41 10.11 10.67
CA THR A 174 -28.40 9.12 11.16
C THR A 174 -28.77 8.09 10.12
N TRP A 175 -28.92 6.84 10.56
CA TRP A 175 -29.55 5.77 9.80
C TRP A 175 -31.08 5.86 9.82
N SER A 176 -31.73 5.28 8.82
CA SER A 176 -33.17 5.10 8.76
C SER A 176 -33.66 4.34 9.99
N SER A 177 -34.93 4.55 10.35
CA SER A 177 -35.51 3.94 11.56
C SER A 177 -35.53 2.41 11.54
N ASP A 178 -35.39 1.81 10.36
CA ASP A 178 -35.33 0.37 10.09
C ASP A 178 -34.63 0.15 8.73
N TRP A 179 -34.33 -1.10 8.38
CA TRP A 179 -34.06 -1.55 7.01
C TRP A 179 -35.35 -2.02 6.33
N TYR A 180 -35.38 -2.08 5.00
CA TYR A 180 -36.58 -2.33 4.22
C TYR A 180 -36.35 -3.44 3.19
N VAL A 181 -37.34 -4.32 3.03
CA VAL A 181 -37.36 -5.26 1.91
C VAL A 181 -37.77 -4.49 0.65
N PHE A 182 -37.02 -4.66 -0.42
CA PHE A 182 -37.30 -4.03 -1.71
C PHE A 182 -38.49 -4.71 -2.38
N ALA A 183 -39.55 -3.94 -2.64
CA ALA A 183 -40.75 -4.42 -3.28
C ALA A 183 -40.55 -4.52 -4.80
N TRP A 184 -40.17 -5.70 -5.27
CA TRP A 184 -40.03 -6.03 -6.69
C TRP A 184 -40.91 -7.23 -7.09
N PRO A 185 -41.26 -7.41 -8.38
CA PRO A 185 -42.28 -8.37 -8.82
C PRO A 185 -42.04 -9.83 -8.39
N ASN A 186 -40.79 -10.27 -8.35
CA ASN A 186 -40.45 -11.65 -7.99
C ASN A 186 -40.47 -11.91 -6.47
N GLY A 187 -40.47 -10.85 -5.65
CA GLY A 187 -40.51 -10.92 -4.19
C GLY A 187 -39.24 -11.43 -3.51
N VAL A 188 -38.58 -12.45 -4.06
CA VAL A 188 -37.38 -13.12 -3.52
C VAL A 188 -36.23 -13.09 -4.53
N GLY A 189 -35.00 -12.96 -4.06
CA GLY A 189 -33.78 -12.90 -4.87
C GLY A 189 -32.54 -12.67 -4.02
N HIS A 190 -31.36 -12.99 -4.54
CA HIS A 190 -30.10 -12.80 -3.81
C HIS A 190 -29.34 -11.58 -4.34
N SER A 191 -29.15 -10.58 -3.49
CA SER A 191 -28.44 -9.32 -3.77
C SER A 191 -27.32 -9.03 -2.76
N GLY A 192 -26.97 -10.00 -1.92
CA GLY A 192 -25.87 -9.88 -0.98
C GLY A 192 -24.54 -9.66 -1.69
N SER A 193 -23.76 -8.70 -1.19
CA SER A 193 -22.49 -8.20 -1.74
C SER A 193 -22.56 -7.78 -3.21
N ALA A 194 -23.75 -7.47 -3.71
CA ALA A 194 -23.95 -7.04 -5.09
C ALA A 194 -23.77 -5.52 -5.18
N TYR A 195 -22.91 -5.07 -6.08
CA TYR A 195 -22.56 -3.67 -6.27
C TYR A 195 -23.48 -3.01 -7.30
N PRO A 196 -24.35 -2.08 -6.88
CA PRO A 196 -25.23 -1.34 -7.77
C PRO A 196 -24.47 -0.24 -8.52
N HIS A 197 -25.13 0.34 -9.52
CA HIS A 197 -24.65 1.52 -10.23
C HIS A 197 -25.77 2.54 -10.41
N MET A 198 -25.53 3.80 -10.07
CA MET A 198 -26.45 4.90 -10.31
C MET A 198 -26.30 5.39 -11.75
N LEU A 199 -27.39 5.67 -12.45
CA LEU A 199 -27.35 6.18 -13.82
C LEU A 199 -26.91 7.66 -13.85
N ASP A 200 -25.91 7.94 -14.70
CA ASP A 200 -25.39 9.29 -14.92
C ASP A 200 -26.25 10.15 -15.88
N ASP A 201 -27.49 9.74 -16.19
CA ASP A 201 -28.40 10.44 -17.11
C ASP A 201 -29.23 11.55 -16.42
N GLY A 202 -28.92 11.84 -15.14
CA GLY A 202 -29.63 12.80 -14.29
C GLY A 202 -30.93 12.26 -13.66
N SER A 203 -31.35 11.04 -14.00
CA SER A 203 -32.51 10.40 -13.36
C SER A 203 -32.25 10.08 -11.88
N GLY A 204 -31.01 9.70 -11.53
CA GLY A 204 -30.71 9.08 -10.23
C GLY A 204 -31.34 7.69 -10.10
N ASP A 205 -31.81 7.09 -11.19
CA ASP A 205 -32.24 5.71 -11.15
C ASP A 205 -31.02 4.79 -10.93
N ILE A 206 -31.27 3.65 -10.31
CA ILE A 206 -30.25 2.71 -9.86
C ILE A 206 -30.42 1.40 -10.61
N LEU A 207 -29.31 0.89 -11.13
CA LEU A 207 -29.15 -0.46 -11.64
C LEU A 207 -28.66 -1.36 -10.50
N TRP A 208 -29.45 -2.36 -10.13
CA TRP A 208 -29.13 -3.27 -9.04
C TRP A 208 -29.14 -4.72 -9.51
N PRO A 209 -27.99 -5.41 -9.53
CA PRO A 209 -27.94 -6.84 -9.85
C PRO A 209 -28.58 -7.68 -8.75
N ILE A 210 -29.54 -8.53 -9.15
CA ILE A 210 -30.24 -9.47 -8.30
C ILE A 210 -30.21 -10.85 -8.96
N ASN A 211 -29.69 -11.85 -8.24
CA ASN A 211 -29.67 -13.24 -8.70
C ASN A 211 -31.07 -13.88 -8.55
N SER A 212 -31.53 -14.50 -9.63
CA SER A 212 -32.92 -14.92 -9.84
C SER A 212 -33.29 -16.25 -9.17
N VAL A 213 -34.59 -16.37 -8.87
CA VAL A 213 -35.28 -17.57 -8.37
C VAL A 213 -35.82 -18.50 -9.48
N ASP A 214 -35.67 -18.14 -10.76
CA ASP A 214 -36.24 -18.86 -11.90
C ASP A 214 -35.31 -19.98 -12.46
N GLY A 215 -34.11 -20.13 -11.90
CA GLY A 215 -33.13 -21.12 -12.34
C GLY A 215 -31.82 -21.00 -11.57
N LYS A 216 -31.05 -22.09 -11.53
CA LYS A 216 -29.76 -22.15 -10.81
C LYS A 216 -28.75 -21.19 -11.44
N GLY A 217 -28.56 -20.02 -10.82
CA GLY A 217 -27.38 -19.17 -10.97
C GLY A 217 -27.44 -18.05 -12.01
N SER A 218 -28.60 -17.70 -12.55
CA SER A 218 -28.73 -16.56 -13.48
C SER A 218 -28.82 -15.21 -12.76
N VAL A 219 -28.23 -14.17 -13.36
CA VAL A 219 -28.29 -12.78 -12.86
C VAL A 219 -29.24 -11.95 -13.70
N GLN A 220 -30.02 -11.08 -13.06
CA GLN A 220 -30.77 -10.01 -13.71
C GLN A 220 -30.40 -8.67 -13.10
N VAL A 221 -30.41 -7.61 -13.90
CA VAL A 221 -30.27 -6.24 -13.40
C VAL A 221 -31.65 -5.60 -13.33
N VAL A 222 -32.00 -5.11 -12.14
CA VAL A 222 -33.24 -4.39 -11.87
C VAL A 222 -32.97 -2.90 -11.90
N LYS A 223 -33.85 -2.15 -12.55
CA LYS A 223 -33.89 -0.69 -12.49
C LYS A 223 -34.84 -0.25 -11.39
N ALA A 224 -34.38 0.62 -10.50
CA ALA A 224 -35.19 1.20 -9.43
C ALA A 224 -34.99 2.72 -9.35
N SER A 225 -36.03 3.47 -8.94
CA SER A 225 -35.89 4.88 -8.55
C SER A 225 -35.67 5.00 -7.05
N PHE A 226 -35.03 6.08 -6.61
CA PHE A 226 -34.86 6.42 -5.20
C PHE A 226 -35.26 7.86 -4.92
N ASP A 227 -36.16 8.06 -3.95
CA ASP A 227 -36.67 9.39 -3.59
C ASP A 227 -35.93 10.05 -2.41
N GLY A 228 -34.88 9.40 -1.90
CA GLY A 228 -34.17 9.82 -0.69
C GLY A 228 -34.57 9.04 0.57
N THR A 229 -35.65 8.25 0.49
CA THR A 229 -36.15 7.42 1.58
C THR A 229 -36.42 5.98 1.15
N SER A 230 -36.98 5.79 -0.06
CA SER A 230 -37.51 4.50 -0.50
C SER A 230 -37.08 4.17 -1.93
N LEU A 231 -36.78 2.88 -2.16
CA LEU A 231 -36.56 2.33 -3.50
C LEU A 231 -37.88 1.85 -4.11
N SER A 232 -38.12 2.21 -5.37
CA SER A 232 -39.29 1.76 -6.15
C SER A 232 -38.87 1.08 -7.44
N TYR A 233 -39.36 -0.14 -7.68
CA TYR A 233 -39.14 -0.89 -8.91
C TYR A 233 -39.63 -0.13 -10.15
N ILE A 234 -38.83 -0.15 -11.22
CA ILE A 234 -39.18 0.40 -12.54
C ILE A 234 -39.28 -0.72 -13.58
N SER A 235 -38.20 -1.48 -13.76
CA SER A 235 -38.08 -2.51 -14.79
C SER A 235 -36.94 -3.48 -14.46
N GLN A 236 -36.76 -4.53 -15.27
CA GLN A 236 -35.60 -5.41 -15.21
C GLN A 236 -35.22 -5.90 -16.61
N GLY A 237 -33.96 -6.28 -16.78
CA GLY A 237 -33.42 -6.77 -18.04
C GLY A 237 -33.54 -8.28 -18.26
N ASN A 238 -32.89 -8.74 -19.32
CA ASN A 238 -32.74 -10.16 -19.60
C ASN A 238 -31.96 -10.90 -18.49
N ALA A 239 -32.23 -12.20 -18.35
CA ALA A 239 -31.44 -13.06 -17.47
C ALA A 239 -30.14 -13.46 -18.18
N VAL A 240 -29.01 -13.25 -17.50
CA VAL A 240 -27.69 -13.73 -17.93
C VAL A 240 -27.46 -15.11 -17.32
N PRO A 241 -27.46 -16.20 -18.13
CA PRO A 241 -27.25 -17.53 -17.61
C PRO A 241 -25.82 -17.71 -17.11
N ASN A 242 -25.66 -18.43 -15.99
CA ASN A 242 -24.36 -18.87 -15.51
C ASN A 242 -24.35 -20.40 -15.31
N PRO A 243 -23.90 -21.19 -16.31
CA PRO A 243 -24.08 -22.63 -16.35
C PRO A 243 -23.12 -23.42 -15.43
N GLY A 244 -22.62 -22.80 -14.35
CA GLY A 244 -21.63 -23.41 -13.46
C GLY A 244 -22.03 -24.80 -12.96
N ASN A 245 -21.06 -25.72 -12.90
CA ASN A 245 -21.27 -27.15 -12.66
C ASN A 245 -21.99 -27.51 -11.34
N ASN A 246 -22.02 -26.60 -10.35
CA ASN A 246 -22.52 -26.88 -8.99
C ASN A 246 -23.73 -26.02 -8.55
N GLY A 247 -24.25 -25.16 -9.43
CA GLY A 247 -25.61 -24.61 -9.39
C GLY A 247 -26.10 -23.78 -8.18
N ASN A 248 -25.34 -23.66 -7.08
CA ASN A 248 -25.82 -22.98 -5.86
C ASN A 248 -25.08 -21.67 -5.53
N ARG A 249 -23.92 -21.38 -6.12
CA ARG A 249 -23.14 -20.14 -5.86
C ARG A 249 -22.73 -19.39 -7.13
N SER A 250 -23.25 -19.82 -8.27
CA SER A 250 -23.02 -19.17 -9.55
C SER A 250 -23.92 -17.95 -9.66
N GLY A 251 -23.36 -16.79 -10.05
CA GLY A 251 -24.11 -15.55 -10.31
C GLY A 251 -24.40 -14.65 -9.11
N ILE A 252 -23.86 -14.92 -7.92
CA ILE A 252 -24.03 -14.04 -6.75
C ILE A 252 -22.90 -13.01 -6.66
N GLU A 253 -23.06 -11.99 -5.80
CA GLU A 253 -22.02 -11.00 -5.45
C GLU A 253 -21.47 -10.23 -6.67
N THR A 254 -22.39 -9.89 -7.56
CA THR A 254 -22.16 -9.27 -8.86
C THR A 254 -21.73 -7.82 -8.70
N SER A 255 -20.78 -7.34 -9.52
CA SER A 255 -20.37 -5.93 -9.50
C SER A 255 -20.63 -5.24 -10.82
N LEU A 256 -21.37 -4.12 -10.79
CA LEU A 256 -21.62 -3.26 -11.95
C LEU A 256 -20.63 -2.10 -12.00
N ALA A 257 -20.20 -1.78 -13.21
CA ALA A 257 -19.46 -0.58 -13.52
C ALA A 257 -19.88 -0.04 -14.87
N LYS A 258 -19.74 1.27 -15.06
CA LYS A 258 -19.80 1.91 -16.37
C LYS A 258 -18.42 2.40 -16.74
N PHE A 259 -18.00 2.14 -17.97
CA PHE A 259 -16.73 2.62 -18.51
C PHE A 259 -16.93 3.05 -19.97
N GLY A 260 -16.58 4.31 -20.27
CA GLY A 260 -16.96 4.93 -21.53
C GLY A 260 -18.49 4.93 -21.72
N SER A 261 -18.95 4.35 -22.83
CA SER A 261 -20.38 4.25 -23.17
C SER A 261 -21.00 2.89 -22.87
N GLU A 262 -20.26 1.95 -22.28
CA GLU A 262 -20.74 0.59 -21.98
C GLU A 262 -20.77 0.33 -20.47
N TYR A 263 -21.56 -0.66 -20.09
CA TYR A 263 -21.67 -1.21 -18.74
C TYR A 263 -21.02 -2.59 -18.68
N PHE A 264 -20.43 -2.91 -17.55
CA PHE A 264 -19.65 -4.11 -17.30
C PHE A 264 -20.14 -4.78 -16.01
N MET A 265 -20.13 -6.10 -16.00
CA MET A 265 -20.62 -6.90 -14.89
C MET A 265 -19.64 -8.02 -14.57
N THR A 266 -19.18 -8.10 -13.32
CA THR A 266 -18.45 -9.28 -12.81
C THR A 266 -19.44 -10.34 -12.37
N ILE A 267 -19.13 -11.62 -12.61
CA ILE A 267 -20.02 -12.72 -12.21
C ILE A 267 -19.19 -13.82 -11.56
N ARG A 268 -19.48 -14.12 -10.28
CA ARG A 268 -18.92 -15.28 -9.58
C ARG A 268 -19.39 -16.58 -10.21
N ASP A 269 -18.48 -17.54 -10.39
CA ASP A 269 -18.77 -18.87 -10.92
C ASP A 269 -17.95 -19.92 -10.15
N ASP A 270 -18.51 -21.12 -9.98
CA ASP A 270 -17.89 -22.19 -9.19
C ASP A 270 -16.63 -22.80 -9.84
N ALA A 271 -16.49 -22.67 -11.15
CA ALA A 271 -15.37 -23.20 -11.93
C ALA A 271 -14.41 -22.08 -12.36
N GLN A 272 -14.91 -21.03 -13.02
CA GLN A 272 -14.11 -19.87 -13.43
C GLN A 272 -14.99 -18.63 -13.54
N ASN A 273 -14.64 -17.59 -12.79
CA ASN A 273 -15.35 -16.31 -12.79
C ASN A 273 -15.50 -15.74 -14.21
N ARG A 274 -16.53 -14.93 -14.41
CA ARG A 274 -16.95 -14.44 -15.74
C ARG A 274 -17.15 -12.94 -15.75
N LEU A 275 -17.10 -12.37 -16.94
CA LEU A 275 -17.43 -10.97 -17.22
C LEU A 275 -18.56 -10.90 -18.25
N ALA A 276 -19.41 -9.90 -18.16
CA ALA A 276 -20.39 -9.56 -19.18
C ALA A 276 -20.38 -8.06 -19.44
N LYS A 277 -20.91 -7.65 -20.60
CA LYS A 277 -21.08 -6.24 -20.94
C LYS A 277 -22.45 -5.94 -21.54
N SER A 278 -22.84 -4.68 -21.49
CA SER A 278 -24.11 -4.15 -21.96
C SER A 278 -23.93 -2.72 -22.49
N SER A 279 -24.75 -2.32 -23.45
CA SER A 279 -24.80 -0.93 -23.92
C SER A 279 -25.66 -0.01 -23.05
N ASP A 280 -26.55 -0.57 -22.23
CA ASP A 280 -27.53 0.20 -21.42
C ASP A 280 -27.59 -0.21 -19.95
N GLY A 281 -26.86 -1.27 -19.57
CA GLY A 281 -26.80 -1.80 -18.21
C GLY A 281 -28.02 -2.64 -17.82
N ILE A 282 -28.99 -2.80 -18.72
CA ILE A 282 -30.22 -3.59 -18.52
C ILE A 282 -30.16 -4.85 -19.36
N ASP A 283 -29.90 -4.74 -20.66
CA ASP A 283 -29.82 -5.87 -21.57
C ASP A 283 -28.37 -6.30 -21.78
N TRP A 284 -28.02 -7.46 -21.25
CA TRP A 284 -26.66 -7.97 -21.15
C TRP A 284 -26.34 -9.00 -22.22
N GLN A 285 -25.12 -8.91 -22.75
CA GLN A 285 -24.53 -9.95 -23.60
C GLN A 285 -24.24 -11.22 -22.77
N PRO A 286 -24.11 -12.39 -23.43
CA PRO A 286 -23.68 -13.61 -22.74
C PRO A 286 -22.34 -13.41 -22.02
N ALA A 287 -22.25 -13.93 -20.79
CA ALA A 287 -21.04 -13.82 -19.99
C ALA A 287 -19.91 -14.69 -20.57
N VAL A 288 -18.71 -14.12 -20.62
CA VAL A 288 -17.47 -14.77 -21.06
C VAL A 288 -16.59 -15.14 -19.88
N VAL A 289 -15.84 -16.23 -20.01
CA VAL A 289 -14.92 -16.70 -18.98
C VAL A 289 -13.74 -15.73 -18.85
N LEU A 290 -13.35 -15.44 -17.61
CA LEU A 290 -12.20 -14.61 -17.31
C LEU A 290 -10.90 -15.30 -17.77
N THR A 291 -10.17 -14.64 -18.65
CA THR A 291 -8.91 -15.14 -19.23
C THR A 291 -7.88 -14.01 -19.25
N TRP A 292 -6.60 -14.39 -19.34
CA TRP A 292 -5.53 -13.47 -19.68
C TRP A 292 -5.67 -12.99 -21.13
N ASP A 293 -5.04 -11.87 -21.45
CA ASP A 293 -4.91 -11.30 -22.79
C ASP A 293 -4.44 -12.31 -23.85
N ASP A 294 -3.51 -13.20 -23.49
CA ASP A 294 -3.04 -14.33 -24.30
C ASP A 294 -4.08 -15.47 -24.50
N GLY A 295 -5.25 -15.36 -23.86
CA GLY A 295 -6.35 -16.32 -23.92
C GLY A 295 -6.23 -17.50 -22.95
N THR A 296 -5.19 -17.55 -22.13
CA THR A 296 -5.03 -18.60 -21.12
C THR A 296 -5.96 -18.38 -19.93
N ALA A 297 -6.37 -19.48 -19.29
CA ALA A 297 -7.25 -19.42 -18.13
C ALA A 297 -6.54 -18.87 -16.89
N ILE A 298 -7.30 -18.20 -16.03
CA ILE A 298 -6.80 -17.72 -14.74
C ILE A 298 -7.05 -18.79 -13.67
N THR A 299 -6.03 -19.59 -13.39
CA THR A 299 -6.12 -20.69 -12.42
C THR A 299 -6.49 -20.16 -11.02
N GLY A 300 -7.40 -20.86 -10.34
CA GLY A 300 -7.84 -20.50 -8.98
C GLY A 300 -8.78 -19.29 -8.90
N SER A 301 -9.07 -18.60 -10.01
CA SER A 301 -10.09 -17.54 -10.06
C SER A 301 -11.51 -18.13 -10.13
N MET A 302 -11.92 -18.74 -9.02
CA MET A 302 -13.19 -19.44 -8.90
C MET A 302 -13.81 -19.19 -7.53
N ASN A 303 -15.15 -19.16 -7.48
CA ASN A 303 -15.91 -19.21 -6.23
C ASN A 303 -15.56 -18.06 -5.24
N THR A 304 -15.15 -16.92 -5.77
CA THR A 304 -14.79 -15.69 -5.03
C THR A 304 -15.33 -14.45 -5.75
N GLN A 305 -15.50 -13.37 -5.00
CA GLN A 305 -15.98 -12.07 -5.49
C GLN A 305 -14.98 -11.43 -6.45
N MET A 306 -15.49 -10.58 -7.33
CA MET A 306 -14.69 -9.66 -8.12
C MET A 306 -15.39 -8.32 -8.17
N HIS A 307 -14.65 -7.22 -7.96
CA HIS A 307 -15.23 -5.88 -7.98
C HIS A 307 -14.41 -4.94 -8.83
N TRP A 308 -15.10 -4.01 -9.47
CA TRP A 308 -14.49 -3.05 -10.39
C TRP A 308 -13.83 -1.89 -9.65
N ILE A 309 -12.74 -1.40 -10.23
CA ILE A 309 -12.25 -0.03 -10.03
C ILE A 309 -12.23 0.63 -11.40
N VAL A 310 -12.89 1.77 -11.51
CA VAL A 310 -13.03 2.49 -12.79
C VAL A 310 -12.19 3.76 -12.73
N GLN A 311 -11.23 3.89 -13.62
CA GLN A 311 -10.50 5.12 -13.88
C GLN A 311 -11.00 5.78 -15.16
N PRO A 312 -10.75 7.09 -15.38
CA PRO A 312 -11.21 7.78 -16.59
C PRO A 312 -10.75 7.13 -17.90
N ASP A 313 -9.57 6.51 -17.89
CA ASP A 313 -8.88 5.95 -19.05
C ASP A 313 -8.67 4.42 -18.98
N ALA A 314 -8.98 3.78 -17.85
CA ALA A 314 -8.77 2.36 -17.65
C ALA A 314 -9.83 1.71 -16.74
N LEU A 315 -10.17 0.46 -17.06
CA LEU A 315 -11.05 -0.38 -16.26
C LEU A 315 -10.21 -1.45 -15.56
N TYR A 316 -10.31 -1.55 -14.23
CA TYR A 316 -9.60 -2.54 -13.43
C TYR A 316 -10.58 -3.45 -12.70
N VAL A 317 -10.18 -4.70 -12.48
CA VAL A 317 -10.92 -5.61 -11.61
C VAL A 317 -10.02 -6.11 -10.49
N VAL A 318 -10.56 -6.14 -9.27
CA VAL A 318 -9.93 -6.77 -8.11
C VAL A 318 -10.50 -8.18 -7.96
N TYR A 319 -9.63 -9.18 -7.81
CA TYR A 319 -9.98 -10.61 -7.83
C TYR A 319 -8.97 -11.45 -7.05
N THR A 320 -9.20 -12.75 -6.99
CA THR A 320 -8.30 -13.74 -6.38
C THR A 320 -7.87 -14.75 -7.43
N ARG A 321 -6.64 -15.27 -7.33
CA ARG A 321 -6.16 -16.39 -8.16
C ARG A 321 -5.17 -17.24 -7.39
N GLU A 322 -4.95 -18.45 -7.89
CA GLU A 322 -3.89 -19.31 -7.39
C GLU A 322 -2.52 -18.71 -7.69
N ASP A 323 -1.62 -18.82 -6.71
CA ASP A 323 -0.24 -18.40 -6.80
C ASP A 323 0.64 -19.30 -5.92
N ALA A 324 1.94 -19.39 -6.22
CA ALA A 324 2.87 -20.13 -5.37
C ALA A 324 2.89 -19.60 -3.91
N SER A 325 2.65 -18.30 -3.72
CA SER A 325 2.63 -17.65 -2.41
C SER A 325 1.43 -18.02 -1.54
N ASN A 326 0.31 -18.50 -2.11
CA ASN A 326 -0.96 -18.65 -1.40
C ASN A 326 -1.54 -20.07 -1.38
N GLN A 327 -0.75 -21.08 -1.71
CA GLN A 327 -1.20 -22.49 -1.72
C GLN A 327 -1.76 -22.99 -0.38
N SER A 328 -1.33 -22.41 0.73
CA SER A 328 -1.82 -22.73 2.08
C SER A 328 -3.13 -22.00 2.45
N ILE A 329 -3.57 -21.04 1.65
CA ILE A 329 -4.72 -20.18 1.93
C ILE A 329 -5.95 -20.79 1.25
N TYR A 330 -6.98 -21.07 2.04
CA TYR A 330 -8.22 -21.65 1.53
C TYR A 330 -8.77 -20.84 0.37
N ARG A 331 -8.94 -21.49 -0.79
CA ARG A 331 -9.42 -20.89 -2.05
C ARG A 331 -8.61 -19.68 -2.53
N TYR A 332 -7.34 -19.57 -2.15
CA TYR A 332 -6.44 -18.51 -2.65
C TYR A 332 -6.95 -17.09 -2.35
N ARG A 333 -7.69 -16.92 -1.23
CA ARG A 333 -8.40 -15.68 -0.90
C ARG A 333 -7.50 -14.48 -0.55
N ALA A 334 -6.20 -14.70 -0.47
CA ALA A 334 -5.20 -13.65 -0.32
C ALA A 334 -3.97 -14.02 -1.16
N PRO A 335 -3.22 -13.06 -1.72
CA PRO A 335 -3.56 -11.63 -1.74
C PRO A 335 -4.78 -11.35 -2.62
N LEU A 336 -5.32 -10.14 -2.53
CA LEU A 336 -6.22 -9.61 -3.56
C LEU A 336 -5.36 -9.05 -4.69
N TRP A 337 -5.60 -9.54 -5.90
CA TRP A 337 -4.94 -9.09 -7.13
C TRP A 337 -5.80 -8.03 -7.80
N MET A 338 -5.16 -7.14 -8.57
CA MET A 338 -5.82 -6.17 -9.42
C MET A 338 -5.12 -6.12 -10.77
N ALA A 339 -5.90 -6.12 -11.85
CA ALA A 339 -5.38 -5.98 -13.21
C ALA A 339 -6.35 -5.18 -14.08
N GLN A 340 -5.80 -4.53 -15.11
CA GLN A 340 -6.59 -3.84 -16.13
C GLN A 340 -7.33 -4.86 -16.99
N VAL A 341 -8.54 -4.49 -17.42
CA VAL A 341 -9.39 -5.25 -18.33
C VAL A 341 -9.45 -4.52 -19.66
N ASP A 342 -9.23 -5.24 -20.76
CA ASP A 342 -9.57 -4.74 -22.09
C ASP A 342 -11.11 -4.75 -22.25
N PRO A 343 -11.77 -3.58 -22.37
CA PRO A 343 -13.23 -3.49 -22.44
C PRO A 343 -13.81 -4.10 -23.73
N VAL A 344 -12.99 -4.27 -24.77
CA VAL A 344 -13.41 -4.86 -26.05
C VAL A 344 -13.41 -6.38 -25.95
N THR A 345 -12.32 -6.97 -25.43
CA THR A 345 -12.14 -8.43 -25.38
C THR A 345 -12.61 -9.07 -24.08
N LEU A 346 -12.82 -8.28 -23.02
CA LEU A 346 -13.14 -8.72 -21.65
C LEU A 346 -12.08 -9.67 -21.07
N ARG A 347 -10.80 -9.36 -21.32
CA ARG A 347 -9.63 -10.10 -20.84
C ARG A 347 -8.76 -9.26 -19.92
N LEU A 348 -8.08 -9.92 -18.98
CA LEU A 348 -7.11 -9.26 -18.11
C LEU A 348 -5.78 -9.05 -18.83
N ILE A 349 -5.22 -7.85 -18.72
CA ILE A 349 -3.91 -7.52 -19.26
C ILE A 349 -2.84 -7.93 -18.25
N LYS A 350 -2.12 -9.01 -18.52
CA LYS A 350 -1.28 -9.69 -17.52
C LYS A 350 -0.15 -8.81 -16.98
N SER A 351 0.44 -7.97 -17.82
CA SER A 351 1.53 -7.06 -17.44
C SER A 351 1.13 -5.98 -16.42
N THR A 352 -0.17 -5.70 -16.32
CA THR A 352 -0.73 -4.69 -15.40
C THR A 352 -1.06 -5.25 -14.02
N GLU A 353 -0.96 -6.56 -13.81
CA GLU A 353 -1.34 -7.17 -12.54
C GLU A 353 -0.49 -6.66 -11.38
N ARG A 354 -1.14 -6.29 -10.28
CA ARG A 354 -0.55 -5.87 -9.01
C ARG A 354 -1.27 -6.51 -7.84
N ILE A 355 -0.60 -6.57 -6.69
CA ILE A 355 -1.23 -6.90 -5.42
C ILE A 355 -1.95 -5.64 -4.94
N ALA A 356 -3.27 -5.69 -4.84
CA ALA A 356 -4.08 -4.62 -4.27
C ALA A 356 -4.18 -4.71 -2.74
N MET A 357 -4.12 -5.93 -2.19
CA MET A 357 -4.05 -6.17 -0.75
C MET A 357 -3.25 -7.45 -0.49
N GLY A 358 -2.19 -7.33 0.29
CA GLY A 358 -1.23 -8.38 0.61
C GLY A 358 -1.80 -9.52 1.43
N ILE A 359 -0.99 -10.57 1.55
CA ILE A 359 -1.23 -11.64 2.51
C ILE A 359 -0.89 -11.07 3.89
N THR A 360 -1.83 -11.15 4.81
CA THR A 360 -1.60 -10.65 6.16
C THR A 360 -0.65 -11.55 6.94
N ASP A 361 -0.10 -11.02 8.03
CA ASP A 361 1.02 -11.61 8.77
C ASP A 361 0.75 -13.04 9.27
N ASN A 362 -0.51 -13.37 9.60
CA ASN A 362 -0.91 -14.69 10.06
C ASN A 362 -1.27 -15.66 8.92
N ARG A 363 -0.97 -15.30 7.67
CA ARG A 363 -1.54 -15.94 6.46
C ARG A 363 -3.06 -16.06 6.55
N ALA A 364 -3.71 -15.04 7.14
CA ALA A 364 -5.15 -15.04 7.29
C ALA A 364 -5.80 -15.08 5.90
N GLN A 365 -6.95 -15.73 5.84
CA GLN A 365 -7.81 -15.59 4.66
C GLN A 365 -8.39 -14.18 4.72
N LEU A 366 -8.42 -13.48 3.58
CA LEU A 366 -9.22 -12.28 3.48
C LEU A 366 -10.69 -12.65 3.30
N GLY A 367 -11.54 -11.95 4.03
CA GLY A 367 -12.99 -12.02 3.93
C GLY A 367 -13.49 -11.62 2.55
N ASN A 368 -14.81 -11.50 2.39
CA ASN A 368 -15.33 -10.88 1.18
C ASN A 368 -14.88 -9.41 1.17
N PHE A 369 -14.35 -8.92 0.05
CA PHE A 369 -13.76 -7.59 -0.08
C PHE A 369 -14.63 -6.66 -0.92
N GLY A 370 -14.42 -5.35 -0.78
CA GLY A 370 -15.09 -4.32 -1.55
C GLY A 370 -14.12 -3.40 -2.25
N THR A 371 -14.60 -2.68 -3.26
CA THR A 371 -13.86 -1.60 -3.93
C THR A 371 -14.75 -0.36 -4.01
N TYR A 372 -14.14 0.83 -4.06
CA TYR A 372 -14.83 2.07 -4.42
C TYR A 372 -13.82 3.16 -4.78
N ASN A 373 -14.26 4.12 -5.60
CA ASN A 373 -13.51 5.33 -5.89
C ASN A 373 -13.85 6.40 -4.86
N VAL A 374 -12.87 6.89 -4.12
CA VAL A 374 -13.03 7.94 -3.10
C VAL A 374 -13.06 9.30 -3.79
N LEU A 375 -12.05 9.55 -4.62
CA LEU A 375 -11.80 10.75 -5.43
C LEU A 375 -11.25 10.29 -6.79
N PRO A 376 -11.17 11.16 -7.82
CA PRO A 376 -10.57 10.79 -9.11
C PRO A 376 -9.17 10.18 -8.98
N GLY A 377 -8.34 10.71 -8.07
CA GLY A 377 -6.98 10.21 -7.81
C GLY A 377 -6.88 9.08 -6.78
N LEU A 378 -7.96 8.66 -6.12
CA LEU A 378 -7.91 7.70 -5.02
C LEU A 378 -9.03 6.67 -5.08
N SER A 379 -8.65 5.39 -5.14
CA SER A 379 -9.55 4.26 -4.90
C SER A 379 -9.19 3.54 -3.61
N ILE A 380 -10.17 2.85 -3.01
CA ILE A 380 -9.92 1.97 -1.87
C ILE A 380 -10.42 0.55 -2.16
N VAL A 381 -9.63 -0.43 -1.72
CA VAL A 381 -10.04 -1.83 -1.57
C VAL A 381 -10.21 -2.11 -0.08
N SER A 382 -11.38 -2.54 0.36
CA SER A 382 -11.66 -2.87 1.76
C SER A 382 -11.81 -4.37 1.96
N SER A 383 -11.28 -4.90 3.06
CA SER A 383 -11.48 -6.28 3.45
C SER A 383 -11.33 -6.44 4.96
N ASN A 384 -11.35 -7.67 5.42
CA ASN A 384 -11.09 -8.03 6.80
C ASN A 384 -10.36 -9.38 6.81
N GLU A 385 -9.66 -9.66 7.89
CA GLU A 385 -9.17 -11.00 8.14
C GLU A 385 -10.36 -11.91 8.49
N TRP A 386 -10.33 -13.17 8.08
CA TRP A 386 -11.39 -14.14 8.34
C TRP A 386 -10.78 -15.49 8.71
N ASN A 387 -11.35 -16.12 9.75
CA ASN A 387 -10.89 -17.40 10.28
C ASN A 387 -9.38 -17.42 10.64
N SER A 388 -8.89 -16.33 11.24
CA SER A 388 -7.50 -16.15 11.70
C SER A 388 -7.31 -16.34 13.21
N LEU A 389 -6.06 -16.48 13.63
CA LEU A 389 -5.66 -16.27 15.03
C LEU A 389 -5.76 -14.77 15.36
N PHE A 390 -6.20 -14.49 16.58
CA PHE A 390 -6.36 -13.15 17.14
C PHE A 390 -5.06 -12.33 17.07
N PRO A 391 -5.12 -11.01 16.78
CA PRO A 391 -6.31 -10.19 16.50
C PRO A 391 -6.86 -10.32 15.08
N ASN A 392 -8.15 -10.01 14.92
CA ASN A 392 -8.80 -9.86 13.61
C ASN A 392 -8.83 -8.37 13.22
N ARG A 393 -8.35 -8.06 12.01
CA ARG A 393 -8.30 -6.69 11.49
C ARG A 393 -9.31 -6.44 10.37
N ALA A 394 -9.89 -5.25 10.36
CA ALA A 394 -10.51 -4.64 9.19
C ALA A 394 -9.46 -3.76 8.50
N ILE A 395 -9.29 -3.93 7.19
CA ILE A 395 -8.15 -3.40 6.42
C ILE A 395 -8.68 -2.65 5.20
N VAL A 396 -8.05 -1.53 4.89
CA VAL A 396 -8.23 -0.83 3.62
C VAL A 396 -6.89 -0.70 2.91
N SER A 397 -6.88 -0.89 1.60
CA SER A 397 -5.78 -0.50 0.72
C SER A 397 -6.18 0.76 -0.03
N ARG A 398 -5.37 1.81 0.05
CA ARG A 398 -5.52 3.06 -0.72
C ARG A 398 -4.66 2.96 -1.97
N ILE A 399 -5.26 3.20 -3.12
CA ILE A 399 -4.59 3.18 -4.42
C ILE A 399 -4.62 4.60 -4.96
N TRP A 400 -3.44 5.22 -5.04
CA TRP A 400 -3.28 6.59 -5.51
C TRP A 400 -2.91 6.62 -6.99
N TRP A 401 -3.84 7.03 -7.83
CA TRP A 401 -3.71 7.02 -9.29
C TRP A 401 -2.95 8.24 -9.84
N ASP A 402 -2.97 9.34 -9.09
CA ASP A 402 -2.35 10.62 -9.44
C ASP A 402 -0.99 10.84 -8.75
N ARG A 403 -0.67 10.07 -7.70
CA ARG A 403 0.64 10.09 -7.04
C ARG A 403 1.62 9.18 -7.78
N LEU A 404 2.49 9.77 -8.59
CA LEU A 404 3.44 9.05 -9.42
C LEU A 404 4.87 9.37 -9.00
N THR A 405 5.71 8.33 -8.99
CA THR A 405 7.16 8.52 -9.18
C THR A 405 7.37 8.89 -10.64
N VAL A 406 7.70 10.16 -10.90
CA VAL A 406 7.90 10.69 -12.25
C VAL A 406 9.16 10.11 -12.87
N GLY A 407 10.25 10.06 -12.10
CA GLY A 407 11.54 9.51 -12.51
C GLY A 407 12.28 8.93 -11.32
N SER A 408 13.00 7.83 -11.53
CA SER A 408 13.81 7.15 -10.51
C SER A 408 15.09 6.58 -11.11
N TRP A 409 16.20 7.25 -10.81
CA TRP A 409 17.55 6.91 -11.28
C TRP A 409 18.34 6.29 -10.15
N LYS A 410 18.49 4.96 -10.22
CA LYS A 410 19.25 4.19 -9.23
C LYS A 410 20.75 4.40 -9.34
N LEU A 411 21.26 4.76 -10.52
CA LEU A 411 22.69 4.95 -10.79
C LEU A 411 23.56 3.70 -10.53
N ASP A 412 22.92 2.53 -10.57
CA ASP A 412 23.47 1.21 -10.27
C ASP A 412 24.15 0.53 -11.46
N GLU A 413 24.04 1.09 -12.68
CA GLU A 413 24.55 0.40 -13.84
C GLU A 413 26.08 0.32 -13.78
N THR A 414 26.63 -0.79 -14.25
CA THR A 414 28.07 -1.09 -14.06
C THR A 414 28.95 -0.53 -15.18
N SER A 415 28.36 -0.01 -16.26
CA SER A 415 29.08 0.56 -17.40
C SER A 415 28.19 1.47 -18.27
N GLY A 416 28.81 2.24 -19.17
CA GLY A 416 28.11 3.10 -20.14
C GLY A 416 27.84 4.51 -19.61
N SER A 417 27.33 5.38 -20.49
CA SER A 417 27.10 6.81 -20.22
C SER A 417 25.62 7.17 -20.04
N VAL A 418 24.78 6.20 -19.71
CA VAL A 418 23.33 6.40 -19.50
C VAL A 418 22.97 6.03 -18.08
N ALA A 419 22.22 6.91 -17.41
CA ALA A 419 21.51 6.64 -16.17
C ALA A 419 20.08 6.21 -16.54
N ALA A 420 19.73 4.94 -16.33
CA ALA A 420 18.41 4.46 -16.68
C ALA A 420 17.35 4.99 -15.70
N ASP A 421 16.19 5.36 -16.22
CA ASP A 421 15.00 5.59 -15.40
C ASP A 421 14.31 4.24 -15.16
N SER A 422 13.99 3.96 -13.90
CA SER A 422 13.26 2.76 -13.49
C SER A 422 11.80 3.04 -13.13
N ALA A 423 11.37 4.30 -13.23
CA ALA A 423 9.98 4.71 -13.07
C ALA A 423 9.18 4.54 -14.38
N SER A 424 7.89 4.89 -14.33
CA SER A 424 6.98 4.71 -15.46
C SER A 424 7.16 5.73 -16.59
N GLY A 425 7.86 6.83 -16.32
CA GLY A 425 8.12 7.90 -17.29
C GLY A 425 9.17 7.59 -18.35
N ASP A 426 10.09 6.65 -18.08
CA ASP A 426 11.21 6.25 -18.96
C ASP A 426 12.03 7.46 -19.46
N TYR A 427 12.53 8.28 -18.52
CA TYR A 427 13.37 9.45 -18.78
C TYR A 427 14.87 9.17 -18.53
N PRO A 428 15.59 8.45 -19.43
CA PRO A 428 17.00 8.14 -19.22
C PRO A 428 17.88 9.39 -19.28
N GLY A 429 18.88 9.45 -18.40
CA GLY A 429 19.85 10.54 -18.29
C GLY A 429 21.15 10.29 -19.04
N SER A 430 21.73 11.33 -19.65
CA SER A 430 23.08 11.28 -20.22
C SER A 430 24.14 11.69 -19.18
N ILE A 431 25.08 10.80 -18.90
CA ILE A 431 26.17 11.03 -17.94
C ILE A 431 27.30 11.79 -18.64
N VAL A 432 27.71 12.92 -18.06
CA VAL A 432 28.79 13.78 -18.55
C VAL A 432 29.85 13.92 -17.45
N GLY A 433 31.05 13.38 -17.70
CA GLY A 433 32.21 13.48 -16.81
C GLY A 433 32.19 12.56 -15.58
N ALA A 434 31.03 12.45 -14.91
CA ALA A 434 30.88 11.63 -13.71
C ALA A 434 31.24 10.16 -13.95
N MET A 435 31.91 9.56 -12.97
CA MET A 435 32.43 8.19 -13.04
C MET A 435 31.55 7.22 -12.24
N ARG A 436 31.40 5.99 -12.74
CA ARG A 436 30.69 4.93 -12.02
C ARG A 436 31.54 4.39 -10.88
N GLU A 437 30.93 4.24 -9.72
CA GLU A 437 31.54 3.68 -8.52
C GLU A 437 30.78 2.44 -8.06
N THR A 438 31.51 1.44 -7.56
CA THR A 438 30.92 0.20 -7.04
C THR A 438 30.55 0.28 -5.56
N GLY A 439 30.82 1.41 -4.90
CA GLY A 439 30.58 1.67 -3.48
C GLY A 439 29.40 2.62 -3.25
N GLY A 440 28.28 2.38 -3.93
CA GLY A 440 27.04 3.13 -3.73
C GLY A 440 26.42 2.91 -2.37
N LYS A 441 25.36 3.67 -2.08
CA LYS A 441 24.54 3.40 -0.89
C LYS A 441 23.79 2.08 -1.07
N PHE A 442 23.23 1.86 -2.25
CA PHE A 442 22.69 0.59 -2.70
C PHE A 442 23.38 0.24 -4.01
N GLY A 443 24.13 -0.86 -4.07
CA GLY A 443 24.84 -1.24 -5.29
C GLY A 443 25.91 -0.22 -5.72
N GLY A 444 25.72 0.36 -6.91
CA GLY A 444 26.61 1.36 -7.51
C GLY A 444 26.18 2.80 -7.26
N ALA A 445 27.01 3.76 -7.65
CA ALA A 445 26.70 5.19 -7.60
C ALA A 445 27.47 5.95 -8.68
N LEU A 446 27.20 7.26 -8.80
CA LEU A 446 28.05 8.16 -9.58
C LEU A 446 28.92 9.03 -8.68
N HIS A 447 30.19 9.12 -9.03
CA HIS A 447 31.18 10.01 -8.45
C HIS A 447 31.38 11.24 -9.34
N PHE A 448 31.18 12.40 -8.72
CA PHE A 448 31.35 13.72 -9.31
C PHE A 448 32.64 14.32 -8.73
N ASP A 449 33.51 14.84 -9.59
CA ASP A 449 34.84 15.31 -9.20
C ASP A 449 34.91 16.82 -8.86
N GLY A 450 33.80 17.54 -9.06
CA GLY A 450 33.71 18.99 -8.88
C GLY A 450 34.18 19.83 -10.07
N ASN A 451 34.39 19.24 -11.25
CA ASN A 451 34.90 19.88 -12.46
C ASN A 451 33.93 19.76 -13.66
N GLY A 452 32.66 20.12 -13.46
CA GLY A 452 31.69 20.13 -14.57
C GLY A 452 31.00 18.79 -14.81
N ASP A 453 31.10 17.84 -13.88
CA ASP A 453 30.39 16.56 -13.93
C ASP A 453 28.89 16.74 -13.67
N TYR A 454 28.05 16.08 -14.47
CA TYR A 454 26.60 16.04 -14.27
C TYR A 454 25.92 14.87 -14.98
N VAL A 455 24.66 14.61 -14.62
CA VAL A 455 23.73 13.84 -15.44
C VAL A 455 22.69 14.78 -16.01
N ASP A 456 22.52 14.75 -17.33
CA ASP A 456 21.49 15.50 -18.06
C ASP A 456 20.24 14.63 -18.20
N LEU A 457 19.16 14.98 -17.50
CA LEU A 457 17.87 14.29 -17.60
C LEU A 457 16.96 14.94 -18.65
N GLY A 458 17.40 16.05 -19.27
CA GLY A 458 16.65 16.76 -20.30
C GLY A 458 15.47 17.58 -19.77
N ASP A 459 14.70 18.08 -20.72
CA ASP A 459 13.44 18.81 -20.53
C ASP A 459 12.34 18.10 -21.35
N PRO A 460 11.59 17.15 -20.75
CA PRO A 460 10.58 16.38 -21.45
C PRO A 460 9.48 17.26 -22.06
N ALA A 461 9.09 16.98 -23.30
CA ALA A 461 8.11 17.79 -24.03
C ALA A 461 6.69 17.73 -23.45
N ASP A 462 6.39 16.74 -22.61
CA ASP A 462 5.15 16.61 -21.85
C ASP A 462 5.15 17.42 -20.55
N GLY A 463 6.26 18.09 -20.21
CA GLY A 463 6.39 18.91 -19.01
C GLY A 463 6.48 18.09 -17.73
N ALA A 464 6.88 16.82 -17.78
CA ALA A 464 6.90 15.94 -16.60
C ALA A 464 7.76 16.46 -15.43
N PHE A 465 8.73 17.34 -15.70
CA PHE A 465 9.60 17.96 -14.69
C PHE A 465 9.22 19.40 -14.35
N ASP A 466 8.09 19.89 -14.87
CA ASP A 466 7.62 21.25 -14.64
C ASP A 466 6.51 21.28 -13.61
N PHE A 467 6.64 22.20 -12.66
CA PHE A 467 5.64 22.42 -11.62
C PHE A 467 5.23 23.89 -11.61
N ASP A 468 3.93 24.13 -11.73
CA ASP A 468 3.37 25.47 -11.68
C ASP A 468 3.24 25.97 -10.22
N ALA A 469 2.43 27.02 -10.01
CA ALA A 469 2.23 27.61 -8.69
C ALA A 469 1.41 26.75 -7.73
N THR A 470 0.74 25.70 -8.23
CA THR A 470 -0.22 24.86 -7.52
C THR A 470 0.16 23.39 -7.46
N GLN A 471 1.13 22.95 -8.28
CA GLN A 471 1.55 21.56 -8.30
C GLN A 471 2.56 21.25 -7.19
N ASP A 472 2.23 20.22 -6.42
CA ASP A 472 3.08 19.62 -5.40
C ASP A 472 4.11 18.68 -6.01
N PHE A 473 5.24 18.51 -5.34
CA PHE A 473 6.25 17.55 -5.74
C PHE A 473 7.22 17.22 -4.60
N SER A 474 7.97 16.14 -4.77
CA SER A 474 9.09 15.80 -3.90
C SER A 474 10.31 15.38 -4.69
N LEU A 475 11.50 15.68 -4.18
CA LEU A 475 12.79 15.30 -4.77
C LEU A 475 13.66 14.64 -3.72
N SER A 476 14.11 13.42 -3.97
CA SER A 476 14.98 12.66 -3.07
C SER A 476 16.30 12.27 -3.72
N ALA A 477 17.35 12.15 -2.91
CA ALA A 477 18.62 11.55 -3.31
C ALA A 477 19.35 10.97 -2.09
N TRP A 478 20.19 9.96 -2.31
CA TRP A 478 21.29 9.66 -1.41
C TRP A 478 22.54 10.40 -1.86
N VAL A 479 23.23 11.05 -0.93
CA VAL A 479 24.42 11.86 -1.23
C VAL A 479 25.52 11.63 -0.20
N LYS A 480 26.78 11.66 -0.65
CA LYS A 480 27.96 11.59 0.22
C LYS A 480 29.03 12.56 -0.23
N THR A 481 29.38 13.53 0.62
CA THR A 481 30.47 14.47 0.35
C THR A 481 31.17 14.89 1.64
N GLY A 482 32.48 15.08 1.56
CA GLY A 482 33.28 15.74 2.60
C GLY A 482 33.78 17.13 2.16
N GLN A 483 33.30 17.63 1.02
CA GLN A 483 33.72 18.93 0.49
C GLN A 483 32.96 20.04 1.17
N THR A 484 33.70 21.06 1.61
CA THR A 484 33.15 22.15 2.42
C THR A 484 33.44 23.52 1.83
N GLY A 485 32.69 24.53 2.26
CA GLY A 485 32.98 25.93 1.92
C GLY A 485 32.51 26.39 0.54
N LYS A 486 31.68 25.59 -0.15
CA LYS A 486 31.13 25.90 -1.49
C LYS A 486 29.72 25.35 -1.63
N ILE A 487 28.90 26.01 -2.45
CA ILE A 487 27.59 25.51 -2.87
C ILE A 487 27.80 24.32 -3.82
N GLN A 488 27.08 23.23 -3.60
CA GLN A 488 27.15 22.00 -4.41
C GLN A 488 25.74 21.47 -4.70
N TYR A 489 25.38 21.35 -5.97
CA TYR A 489 24.06 20.90 -6.39
C TYR A 489 23.94 19.38 -6.35
N ILE A 490 22.89 18.87 -5.72
CA ILE A 490 22.60 17.44 -5.67
C ILE A 490 21.71 17.09 -6.87
N ALA A 491 20.56 17.75 -6.97
CA ALA A 491 19.67 17.68 -8.12
C ALA A 491 18.79 18.92 -8.22
N GLY A 492 18.35 19.25 -9.42
CA GLY A 492 17.37 20.31 -9.63
C GLY A 492 17.30 20.80 -11.07
N LYS A 493 16.36 21.72 -11.31
CA LYS A 493 16.03 22.23 -12.64
C LYS A 493 15.93 23.75 -12.58
N GLY A 494 16.29 24.40 -13.67
CA GLY A 494 16.10 25.83 -13.83
C GLY A 494 17.28 26.71 -13.45
N ASP A 495 17.03 28.02 -13.44
CA ASP A 495 17.98 29.09 -13.15
C ASP A 495 17.33 30.12 -12.20
N THR A 496 17.96 31.28 -12.02
CA THR A 496 17.42 32.36 -11.17
C THR A 496 16.24 33.10 -11.80
N ASN A 497 15.51 32.50 -12.75
CA ASN A 497 14.23 33.00 -13.26
C ASN A 497 13.06 32.09 -12.87
N ALA A 498 13.31 30.79 -12.74
CA ALA A 498 12.37 29.77 -12.31
C ALA A 498 13.14 28.47 -12.05
N ALA A 499 13.11 27.95 -10.81
CA ALA A 499 13.85 26.75 -10.45
C ALA A 499 13.33 26.02 -9.20
N TYR A 500 13.73 24.76 -9.10
CA TYR A 500 13.79 24.04 -7.83
C TYR A 500 15.16 23.37 -7.67
N TRP A 501 15.72 23.48 -6.46
CA TRP A 501 17.05 22.92 -6.18
C TRP A 501 17.11 22.25 -4.82
N LEU A 502 17.76 21.08 -4.80
CA LEU A 502 18.26 20.42 -3.61
C LEU A 502 19.79 20.48 -3.64
N ARG A 503 20.40 21.13 -2.64
CA ARG A 503 21.84 21.42 -2.66
C ARG A 503 22.45 21.58 -1.27
N PHE A 504 23.77 21.42 -1.21
CA PHE A 504 24.56 21.92 -0.09
C PHE A 504 24.83 23.41 -0.23
N GLU A 505 24.76 24.14 0.87
CA GLU A 505 25.19 25.52 1.00
C GLU A 505 26.66 25.61 1.39
N ALA A 506 27.28 26.79 1.27
CA ALA A 506 28.69 27.00 1.57
C ALA A 506 29.05 26.76 3.06
N ASP A 507 28.06 26.83 3.95
CA ASP A 507 28.19 26.47 5.38
C ASP A 507 27.96 24.97 5.65
N ASN A 508 27.85 24.16 4.60
CA ASN A 508 27.64 22.70 4.61
C ASN A 508 26.26 22.25 5.10
N THR A 509 25.33 23.18 5.32
CA THR A 509 23.91 22.84 5.51
C THR A 509 23.27 22.43 4.19
N ILE A 510 22.11 21.79 4.25
CA ILE A 510 21.35 21.37 3.08
C ILE A 510 20.16 22.30 2.93
N ARG A 511 19.87 22.72 1.70
CA ARG A 511 18.73 23.56 1.37
C ARG A 511 17.93 22.94 0.24
N PHE A 512 16.62 22.91 0.43
CA PHE A 512 15.64 22.73 -0.62
C PHE A 512 14.94 24.07 -0.86
N LEU A 513 14.89 24.53 -2.12
CA LEU A 513 14.34 25.85 -2.43
C LEU A 513 13.61 25.89 -3.76
N LEU A 514 12.62 26.78 -3.84
CA LEU A 514 11.86 27.13 -5.03
C LEU A 514 12.15 28.59 -5.40
N ASP A 515 12.74 28.83 -6.56
CA ASP A 515 13.07 30.17 -7.06
C ASP A 515 12.03 30.59 -8.12
N TYR A 516 11.43 31.77 -7.94
CA TYR A 516 10.42 32.36 -8.82
C TYR A 516 10.97 33.55 -9.62
N GLY A 517 12.29 33.67 -9.69
CA GLY A 517 13.04 34.68 -10.42
C GLY A 517 13.46 35.88 -9.59
N SER A 518 12.52 36.57 -8.97
CA SER A 518 12.80 37.72 -8.08
C SER A 518 12.74 37.40 -6.60
N THR A 519 12.13 36.28 -6.25
CA THR A 519 11.82 35.83 -4.89
C THR A 519 11.99 34.33 -4.82
N TYR A 520 12.23 33.80 -3.63
CA TYR A 520 12.32 32.36 -3.41
C TYR A 520 11.73 31.97 -2.05
N ASP A 521 11.27 30.73 -1.96
CA ASP A 521 10.92 30.05 -0.70
C ASP A 521 11.96 28.95 -0.45
N ALA A 522 12.33 28.70 0.81
CA ALA A 522 13.36 27.71 1.13
C ALA A 522 13.20 27.05 2.50
N ALA A 523 13.36 25.73 2.53
CA ALA A 523 13.61 24.96 3.75
C ALA A 523 15.09 24.61 3.85
N GLN A 524 15.73 24.90 4.98
CA GLN A 524 17.17 24.67 5.19
C GLN A 524 17.42 24.02 6.55
N SER A 525 18.39 23.10 6.58
CA SER A 525 18.84 22.47 7.81
C SER A 525 19.67 23.43 8.68
N THR A 526 19.60 23.27 10.00
CA THR A 526 20.51 23.97 10.92
C THR A 526 21.83 23.22 11.12
N ALA A 527 21.83 21.90 10.90
CA ALA A 527 23.02 21.06 10.98
C ALA A 527 23.75 20.99 9.63
N ALA A 528 25.06 20.77 9.70
CA ALA A 528 25.93 20.52 8.56
C ALA A 528 26.03 19.02 8.26
N TYR A 529 26.04 18.66 6.97
CA TYR A 529 25.98 17.26 6.51
C TYR A 529 27.07 16.90 5.48
N ALA A 530 28.02 17.80 5.21
CA ALA A 530 29.18 17.48 4.38
C ALA A 530 30.29 16.80 5.22
N ASP A 531 29.96 15.70 5.89
CA ASP A 531 30.82 15.00 6.85
C ASP A 531 31.53 13.76 6.26
N GLY A 532 31.36 13.53 4.96
CA GLY A 532 31.89 12.37 4.25
C GLY A 532 31.09 11.08 4.45
N LYS A 533 29.88 11.14 5.01
CA LYS A 533 28.96 9.99 5.14
C LYS A 533 27.80 10.08 4.14
N TRP A 534 27.11 8.95 3.96
CA TRP A 534 25.89 8.89 3.17
C TRP A 534 24.74 9.52 3.96
N HIS A 535 24.03 10.44 3.33
CA HIS A 535 22.80 11.04 3.84
C HIS A 535 21.67 10.88 2.83
N HIS A 536 20.48 10.51 3.31
CA HIS A 536 19.27 10.54 2.49
C HIS A 536 18.62 11.91 2.62
N VAL A 537 18.49 12.63 1.52
CA VAL A 537 17.99 14.00 1.51
C VAL A 537 16.68 14.06 0.73
N VAL A 538 15.65 14.67 1.30
CA VAL A 538 14.35 14.80 0.65
C VAL A 538 13.83 16.22 0.80
N GLY A 539 13.62 16.90 -0.33
CA GLY A 539 12.84 18.14 -0.40
C GLY A 539 11.40 17.83 -0.77
N VAL A 540 10.45 18.37 -0.01
CA VAL A 540 9.01 18.22 -0.25
C VAL A 540 8.42 19.61 -0.42
N ALA A 541 7.77 19.84 -1.56
CA ALA A 541 6.98 21.03 -1.83
C ALA A 541 5.50 20.62 -1.82
N ASP A 542 4.82 20.97 -0.74
CA ASP A 542 3.38 20.88 -0.61
C ASP A 542 2.87 22.31 -0.74
N ARG A 543 2.34 22.68 -1.91
CA ARG A 543 1.93 24.05 -2.24
C ARG A 543 0.76 24.52 -1.38
N ASP A 544 0.03 23.61 -0.74
CA ASP A 544 -1.04 23.90 0.20
C ASP A 544 -0.53 24.08 1.64
N VAL A 545 0.62 23.50 2.00
CA VAL A 545 1.16 23.49 3.38
C VAL A 545 2.46 24.27 3.54
N GLY A 546 3.46 24.03 2.68
CA GLY A 546 4.80 24.58 2.80
C GLY A 546 5.91 23.71 2.21
N LEU A 547 7.15 24.18 2.34
CA LEU A 547 8.34 23.39 2.04
C LEU A 547 8.79 22.62 3.28
N ARG A 548 9.20 21.37 3.10
CA ARG A 548 9.81 20.54 4.13
C ARG A 548 11.11 19.94 3.61
N LEU A 549 12.14 19.91 4.44
CA LEU A 549 13.43 19.30 4.15
C LEU A 549 13.71 18.23 5.19
N TYR A 550 13.97 17.02 4.72
CA TYR A 550 14.32 15.88 5.53
C TYR A 550 15.75 15.44 5.24
N VAL A 551 16.46 15.04 6.29
CA VAL A 551 17.74 14.36 6.20
C VAL A 551 17.67 13.11 7.07
N ASP A 552 18.04 11.96 6.50
CA ASP A 552 18.04 10.65 7.16
C ASP A 552 16.68 10.28 7.78
N GLY A 553 15.60 10.60 7.05
CA GLY A 553 14.23 10.33 7.48
C GLY A 553 13.67 11.30 8.53
N VAL A 554 14.46 12.30 8.95
CA VAL A 554 14.07 13.27 9.99
C VAL A 554 13.84 14.64 9.37
N LEU A 555 12.77 15.34 9.78
CA LEU A 555 12.51 16.72 9.37
C LEU A 555 13.56 17.66 9.99
N VAL A 556 14.35 18.35 9.16
CA VAL A 556 15.45 19.23 9.59
C VAL A 556 15.27 20.69 9.21
N GLY A 557 14.31 21.00 8.35
CA GLY A 557 13.95 22.36 7.96
C GLY A 557 12.54 22.41 7.41
N GLN A 558 11.84 23.53 7.62
CA GLN A 558 10.50 23.74 7.07
C GLN A 558 10.24 25.23 6.85
N ASP A 559 9.39 25.53 5.86
CA ASP A 559 8.84 26.86 5.60
C ASP A 559 7.34 26.73 5.31
N ASN A 560 6.51 27.24 6.21
CA ASN A 560 5.05 27.12 6.13
C ASN A 560 4.40 28.37 5.49
N SER A 561 5.18 29.24 4.84
CA SER A 561 4.71 30.53 4.34
C SER A 561 5.19 30.76 2.91
N LEU A 562 4.58 30.03 1.97
CA LEU A 562 4.93 30.14 0.57
C LEU A 562 4.48 31.48 0.00
N ILE A 563 5.42 32.22 -0.60
CA ILE A 563 5.11 33.37 -1.46
C ILE A 563 4.42 32.88 -2.73
N GLY A 564 4.86 31.73 -3.25
CA GLY A 564 4.28 31.07 -4.41
C GLY A 564 4.74 31.63 -5.76
N GLY A 565 4.44 30.88 -6.83
CA GLY A 565 4.89 31.17 -8.18
C GLY A 565 5.20 29.90 -8.97
N THR A 566 5.18 30.01 -10.30
CA THR A 566 5.62 28.92 -11.18
C THR A 566 7.12 28.73 -11.09
N ILE A 567 7.54 27.47 -11.13
CA ILE A 567 8.95 27.06 -11.21
C ILE A 567 9.23 26.25 -12.48
N SER A 568 8.29 26.25 -13.43
CA SER A 568 8.43 25.62 -14.74
C SER A 568 9.56 26.29 -15.51
N SER A 569 10.38 25.49 -16.20
CA SER A 569 11.58 25.99 -16.88
C SER A 569 11.90 25.15 -18.10
N ALA A 570 12.26 25.77 -19.21
CA ALA A 570 12.73 25.07 -20.42
C ALA A 570 14.18 24.55 -20.31
N LEU A 571 14.79 24.66 -19.12
CA LEU A 571 16.13 24.14 -18.83
C LEU A 571 16.05 22.68 -18.38
N PRO A 572 17.08 21.86 -18.63
CA PRO A 572 17.06 20.46 -18.24
C PRO A 572 17.03 20.29 -16.72
N LEU A 573 16.40 19.21 -16.26
CA LEU A 573 16.65 18.66 -14.92
C LEU A 573 18.05 18.02 -14.92
N THR A 574 18.86 18.34 -13.92
CA THR A 574 20.23 17.81 -13.80
C THR A 574 20.50 17.22 -12.43
N ILE A 575 21.37 16.20 -12.40
CA ILE A 575 21.96 15.63 -11.18
C ILE A 575 23.42 16.07 -11.10
N GLY A 576 23.84 16.57 -9.93
CA GLY A 576 25.22 16.95 -9.64
C GLY A 576 25.62 18.37 -10.08
N HIS A 577 24.71 19.17 -10.66
CA HIS A 577 25.08 20.43 -11.30
C HIS A 577 23.92 21.41 -11.42
N ALA A 578 24.23 22.71 -11.32
CA ALA A 578 23.50 23.78 -11.97
C ALA A 578 24.48 24.89 -12.39
N SER A 579 24.67 25.07 -13.70
CA SER A 579 25.66 26.02 -14.26
C SER A 579 27.09 25.75 -13.73
N SER A 580 27.86 26.76 -13.33
CA SER A 580 29.26 26.56 -12.88
C SER A 580 29.43 25.93 -11.49
N LEU A 581 28.35 25.54 -10.81
CA LEU A 581 28.37 25.00 -9.45
C LEU A 581 28.09 23.50 -9.48
N THR A 582 29.14 22.71 -9.25
CA THR A 582 29.14 21.25 -9.45
C THR A 582 29.39 20.50 -8.16
N MET A 583 28.78 19.32 -8.06
CA MET A 583 28.99 18.39 -6.97
C MET A 583 30.42 17.84 -6.95
N ASN A 584 30.99 17.67 -5.76
CA ASN A 584 32.15 16.81 -5.56
C ASN A 584 31.84 15.80 -4.45
N GLY A 585 31.68 14.54 -4.84
CA GLY A 585 31.19 13.46 -3.98
C GLY A 585 30.38 12.43 -4.75
N LEU A 586 29.62 11.62 -4.03
CA LEU A 586 28.82 10.53 -4.58
C LEU A 586 27.32 10.85 -4.51
N ILE A 587 26.58 10.49 -5.54
CA ILE A 587 25.10 10.53 -5.57
C ILE A 587 24.56 9.16 -6.02
N ASP A 588 23.47 8.73 -5.39
CA ASP A 588 22.77 7.47 -5.61
C ASP A 588 21.25 7.66 -5.40
N GLN A 589 20.40 6.78 -5.96
CA GLN A 589 18.94 6.73 -5.82
C GLN A 589 18.24 8.10 -5.89
N VAL A 590 18.39 8.80 -7.01
CA VAL A 590 17.66 10.06 -7.23
C VAL A 590 16.24 9.76 -7.68
N SER A 591 15.23 10.38 -7.07
CA SER A 591 13.83 10.23 -7.49
C SER A 591 13.05 11.53 -7.43
N LEU A 592 12.18 11.74 -8.41
CA LEU A 592 11.24 12.86 -8.49
C LEU A 592 9.81 12.32 -8.42
N TYR A 593 8.99 12.93 -7.58
CA TYR A 593 7.59 12.59 -7.35
C TYR A 593 6.72 13.79 -7.69
N ASN A 594 5.55 13.58 -8.28
CA ASN A 594 4.57 14.66 -8.57
C ASN A 594 3.60 14.92 -7.41
N TYR A 595 3.97 14.51 -6.20
CA TYR A 595 3.16 14.63 -5.01
C TYR A 595 4.04 14.91 -3.79
N PRO A 596 3.49 15.47 -2.71
CA PRO A 596 4.24 15.72 -1.51
C PRO A 596 4.31 14.44 -0.68
N LEU A 597 5.53 13.96 -0.41
CA LEU A 597 5.75 12.80 0.46
C LEU A 597 5.41 13.17 1.92
N ASP A 598 4.76 12.25 2.64
CA ASP A 598 4.51 12.39 4.06
C ASP A 598 5.70 11.92 4.93
N ASP A 599 5.69 12.26 6.22
CA ASP A 599 6.77 11.91 7.17
C ASP A 599 7.04 10.40 7.23
N LYS A 600 6.00 9.56 7.13
CA LYS A 600 6.13 8.10 7.18
C LYS A 600 6.68 7.56 5.87
N GLU A 601 6.30 8.13 4.73
CA GLU A 601 6.85 7.79 3.42
C GLU A 601 8.35 8.13 3.36
N VAL A 602 8.74 9.33 3.80
CA VAL A 602 10.15 9.75 3.86
C VAL A 602 10.96 8.85 4.80
N ALA A 603 10.42 8.53 5.99
CA ALA A 603 11.05 7.61 6.91
C ALA A 603 11.18 6.19 6.32
N ARG A 604 10.17 5.72 5.56
CA ARG A 604 10.21 4.44 4.84
C ARG A 604 11.30 4.39 3.79
N MET A 605 11.47 5.47 3.03
CA MET A 605 12.52 5.59 2.01
C MET A 605 13.92 5.56 2.63
N PHE A 606 14.11 6.21 3.79
CA PHE A 606 15.37 6.09 4.53
C PHE A 606 15.58 4.68 5.08
N GLY A 607 14.50 4.01 5.49
CA GLY A 607 14.49 2.61 5.89
C GLY A 607 14.74 2.36 7.39
N LEU A 608 14.90 3.41 8.21
CA LEU A 608 14.87 3.31 9.67
C LEU A 608 13.43 3.12 10.14
N TYR A 609 13.16 1.98 10.77
CA TYR A 609 11.83 1.49 11.05
C TYR A 609 11.45 1.54 12.54
N GLY A 610 12.46 1.65 13.42
CA GLY A 610 12.28 1.99 14.82
C GLY A 610 13.60 2.45 15.41
N HIS A 611 13.55 3.47 16.27
CA HIS A 611 14.71 4.00 16.98
C HIS A 611 14.35 4.39 18.40
N TRP A 612 14.71 3.52 19.36
CA TRP A 612 14.52 3.77 20.77
C TRP A 612 15.85 4.18 21.39
N LYS A 613 15.99 5.49 21.64
CA LYS A 613 17.19 6.08 22.25
C LYS A 613 17.37 5.73 23.72
N LEU A 614 16.34 5.20 24.38
CA LEU A 614 16.33 4.83 25.81
C LEU A 614 16.85 5.96 26.71
N ASN A 615 16.39 7.18 26.45
CA ASN A 615 16.93 8.40 27.04
C ASN A 615 15.97 9.13 28.00
N GLU A 616 14.77 8.60 28.20
CA GLU A 616 13.70 9.21 29.00
C GLU A 616 14.06 9.36 30.47
N GLY A 617 14.84 8.42 31.03
CA GLY A 617 15.41 8.51 32.38
C GLY A 617 14.42 8.32 33.53
N ALA A 618 13.12 8.25 33.27
CA ALA A 618 12.07 7.95 34.25
C ALA A 618 10.77 7.47 33.57
N GLY A 619 9.86 6.87 34.36
CA GLY A 619 8.56 6.42 33.89
C GLY A 619 8.60 5.07 33.17
N THR A 620 7.49 4.70 32.53
CA THR A 620 7.34 3.41 31.83
C THR A 620 7.24 3.54 30.32
N ALA A 621 7.30 4.75 29.75
CA ALA A 621 7.23 4.93 28.31
C ALA A 621 8.64 4.90 27.69
N VAL A 622 8.75 4.24 26.53
CA VAL A 622 9.93 4.29 25.65
C VAL A 622 9.49 4.86 24.32
N THR A 623 10.05 5.99 23.91
CA THR A 623 9.65 6.70 22.70
C THR A 623 10.40 6.15 21.49
N ASP A 624 9.68 5.84 20.42
CA ASP A 624 10.27 5.64 19.10
C ASP A 624 10.50 7.02 18.46
N ALA A 625 11.76 7.33 18.15
CA ALA A 625 12.15 8.61 17.57
C ALA A 625 11.81 8.73 16.06
N THR A 626 11.28 7.68 15.44
CA THR A 626 10.86 7.69 14.03
C THR A 626 9.42 8.18 13.86
N ALA A 627 9.04 8.51 12.62
CA ALA A 627 7.67 8.88 12.26
C ALA A 627 6.63 7.76 12.47
N TYR A 628 7.06 6.52 12.72
CA TYR A 628 6.17 5.40 12.97
C TYR A 628 5.63 5.36 14.41
N ALA A 629 6.31 6.02 15.35
CA ALA A 629 5.90 6.12 16.75
C ALA A 629 5.59 4.75 17.39
N HIS A 630 6.41 3.73 17.15
CA HIS A 630 6.32 2.41 17.78
C HIS A 630 6.76 2.45 19.27
N ASN A 631 6.08 3.27 20.07
CA ASN A 631 6.44 3.52 21.46
C ASN A 631 6.31 2.25 22.30
N GLY A 632 7.36 1.93 23.05
CA GLY A 632 7.40 0.79 23.96
C GLY A 632 6.93 1.13 25.38
N THR A 633 6.66 0.08 26.14
CA THR A 633 6.38 0.14 27.58
C THR A 633 7.45 -0.65 28.34
N VAL A 634 8.10 0.00 29.31
CA VAL A 634 9.03 -0.62 30.24
C VAL A 634 8.26 -1.43 31.27
N GLU A 635 8.63 -2.69 31.41
CA GLU A 635 8.10 -3.63 32.40
C GLU A 635 9.26 -4.06 33.31
N ASN A 636 9.18 -3.67 34.60
CA ASN A 636 10.12 -3.96 35.69
C ASN A 636 11.56 -3.41 35.57
N ALA A 637 12.06 -3.12 34.36
CA ALA A 637 13.40 -2.55 34.17
C ALA A 637 13.52 -1.15 34.77
N ALA A 638 14.75 -0.79 35.20
CA ALA A 638 15.05 0.50 35.81
C ALA A 638 15.84 1.42 34.86
N TRP A 639 15.59 2.72 34.91
CA TRP A 639 16.42 3.69 34.22
C TRP A 639 17.79 3.84 34.87
N SER A 640 18.84 3.99 34.06
CA SER A 640 20.22 4.19 34.48
C SER A 640 20.80 5.43 33.81
N GLY A 641 21.41 6.32 34.58
CA GLY A 641 22.16 7.46 34.05
C GLY A 641 23.55 7.11 33.48
N GLY A 642 23.86 5.82 33.37
CA GLY A 642 25.14 5.30 32.85
C GLY A 642 25.06 4.79 31.42
N GLY A 643 24.23 5.41 30.58
CA GLY A 643 24.05 5.05 29.17
C GLY A 643 25.31 5.25 28.34
N LYS A 644 25.29 4.74 27.10
CA LYS A 644 26.36 4.99 26.14
C LYS A 644 26.24 6.41 25.59
N ASP A 645 25.02 6.89 25.36
CA ASP A 645 24.72 8.28 25.04
C ASP A 645 23.51 8.76 25.86
N GLY A 646 23.79 9.39 27.01
CA GLY A 646 22.77 9.83 27.96
C GLY A 646 22.35 8.73 28.96
N ASN A 647 21.05 8.42 29.03
CA ASN A 647 20.50 7.35 29.88
C ASN A 647 20.50 5.99 29.14
N ALA A 648 20.19 4.93 29.86
CA ALA A 648 19.94 3.60 29.34
C ALA A 648 18.91 2.86 30.21
N LEU A 649 18.44 1.70 29.75
CA LEU A 649 17.67 0.78 30.60
C LEU A 649 18.58 -0.26 31.23
N SER A 650 18.37 -0.49 32.52
CA SER A 650 19.02 -1.50 33.34
C SER A 650 18.08 -2.66 33.61
N PHE A 651 18.53 -3.85 33.24
CA PHE A 651 17.84 -5.11 33.42
C PHE A 651 18.55 -5.91 34.52
N ASP A 652 17.82 -6.41 35.50
CA ASP A 652 18.37 -7.07 36.69
C ASP A 652 18.44 -8.62 36.58
N GLY A 653 17.92 -9.17 35.48
CA GLY A 653 17.81 -10.62 35.25
C GLY A 653 16.51 -11.26 35.76
N ASN A 654 15.52 -10.50 36.24
CA ASN A 654 14.30 -11.03 36.87
C ASN A 654 13.01 -10.54 36.19
N GLY A 655 12.85 -10.81 34.89
CA GLY A 655 11.60 -10.53 34.18
C GLY A 655 11.46 -9.08 33.71
N ASP A 656 12.58 -8.38 33.58
CA ASP A 656 12.68 -7.04 33.03
C ASP A 656 12.63 -7.05 31.50
N TYR A 657 11.78 -6.22 30.90
CA TYR A 657 11.71 -6.07 29.45
C TYR A 657 11.10 -4.75 29.00
N VAL A 658 11.26 -4.44 27.72
CA VAL A 658 10.43 -3.46 27.02
C VAL A 658 9.49 -4.21 26.09
N ALA A 659 8.19 -3.96 26.23
CA ALA A 659 7.15 -4.42 25.32
C ALA A 659 6.93 -3.37 24.23
N LEU A 660 7.16 -3.72 22.96
CA LEU A 660 6.79 -2.84 21.85
C LEU A 660 5.34 -3.11 21.40
N PRO A 661 4.69 -2.17 20.69
CA PRO A 661 3.30 -2.34 20.25
C PRO A 661 3.09 -3.63 19.46
N ASN A 662 1.97 -4.28 19.71
CA ASN A 662 1.51 -5.45 18.96
C ASN A 662 0.09 -5.18 18.45
N PRO A 663 -0.11 -4.99 17.13
CA PRO A 663 0.86 -5.22 16.07
C PRO A 663 1.87 -4.09 16.01
N PHE A 664 3.05 -4.43 15.54
CA PHE A 664 4.00 -3.45 15.07
C PHE A 664 3.45 -2.95 13.71
N TYR A 665 3.41 -1.65 13.42
CA TYR A 665 2.65 -1.14 12.26
C TYR A 665 3.27 -1.64 10.93
N HIS A 666 2.50 -2.32 10.07
CA HIS A 666 3.02 -3.21 9.01
C HIS A 666 4.04 -4.20 9.56
N ASP A 667 3.57 -5.06 10.49
CA ASP A 667 4.34 -5.96 11.33
C ASP A 667 5.68 -6.35 10.71
N ALA A 668 6.70 -6.45 11.54
CA ALA A 668 7.96 -7.08 11.21
C ALA A 668 7.81 -8.58 10.80
N ALA A 669 6.79 -8.94 10.02
CA ALA A 669 6.88 -9.80 8.86
C ALA A 669 8.04 -9.35 7.95
N PHE A 670 9.25 -9.45 8.48
CA PHE A 670 10.45 -9.72 7.70
C PHE A 670 10.31 -11.00 6.87
N GLY A 671 9.20 -11.72 7.07
CA GLY A 671 8.50 -12.44 6.04
C GLY A 671 9.40 -13.47 5.42
N THR A 672 9.41 -13.51 4.09
CA THR A 672 10.24 -14.43 3.32
C THR A 672 11.30 -13.71 2.47
N LYS A 673 11.19 -12.39 2.29
CA LYS A 673 11.95 -11.66 1.25
C LYS A 673 12.60 -10.38 1.75
N GLU A 674 12.21 -9.90 2.92
CA GLU A 674 12.65 -8.62 3.45
C GLU A 674 14.06 -8.75 4.04
N ASN A 675 14.94 -7.84 3.63
CA ASN A 675 16.22 -7.59 4.28
C ASN A 675 16.00 -6.70 5.50
N PHE A 676 16.81 -6.86 6.55
CA PHE A 676 16.73 -6.00 7.72
C PHE A 676 18.01 -5.99 8.54
N THR A 677 18.15 -4.99 9.41
CA THR A 677 19.24 -4.91 10.39
C THR A 677 18.71 -4.51 11.75
N ILE A 678 19.19 -5.16 12.80
CA ILE A 678 18.96 -4.77 14.19
C ILE A 678 20.29 -4.28 14.75
N SER A 679 20.30 -3.15 15.45
CA SER A 679 21.48 -2.67 16.18
C SER A 679 21.13 -2.14 17.56
N MET A 680 22.08 -2.24 18.50
CA MET A 680 21.95 -1.67 19.84
C MET A 680 23.31 -1.57 20.53
N TRP A 681 23.38 -0.73 21.56
CA TRP A 681 24.46 -0.78 22.55
C TRP A 681 24.09 -1.71 23.70
N VAL A 682 25.02 -2.54 24.13
CA VAL A 682 24.82 -3.48 25.25
C VAL A 682 26.03 -3.49 26.19
N LYS A 683 25.78 -3.63 27.49
CA LYS A 683 26.82 -3.79 28.52
C LYS A 683 26.40 -4.83 29.54
N THR A 684 27.19 -5.90 29.71
CA THR A 684 26.96 -6.91 30.75
C THR A 684 28.26 -7.56 31.19
N ALA A 685 28.36 -7.89 32.48
CA ALA A 685 29.45 -8.70 33.04
C ALA A 685 28.96 -10.10 33.46
N VAL A 686 27.69 -10.43 33.20
CA VAL A 686 27.09 -11.71 33.62
C VAL A 686 27.46 -12.80 32.63
N THR A 687 28.10 -13.85 33.12
CA THR A 687 28.62 -14.96 32.32
C THR A 687 27.88 -16.27 32.62
N GLY A 688 27.98 -17.25 31.71
CA GLY A 688 27.52 -18.62 31.97
C GLY A 688 26.01 -18.85 31.80
N THR A 689 25.26 -17.82 31.38
CA THR A 689 23.81 -17.87 31.18
C THR A 689 23.41 -17.27 29.83
N THR A 690 22.35 -17.81 29.22
CA THR A 690 21.73 -17.24 28.02
C THR A 690 21.00 -15.95 28.40
N LYS A 691 21.26 -14.86 27.68
CA LYS A 691 20.69 -13.53 27.93
C LYS A 691 20.09 -12.97 26.64
N PHE A 692 18.78 -12.76 26.60
CA PHE A 692 18.09 -12.25 25.40
C PHE A 692 18.17 -10.74 25.33
N LEU A 693 18.65 -10.22 24.20
CA LEU A 693 18.72 -8.79 23.94
C LEU A 693 17.45 -8.30 23.23
N MET A 694 17.01 -9.04 22.21
CA MET A 694 15.76 -8.76 21.47
C MET A 694 15.17 -10.05 20.89
N GLN A 695 13.85 -10.11 20.81
CA GLN A 695 13.11 -11.21 20.20
C GLN A 695 11.82 -10.75 19.51
N LYS A 696 11.57 -11.31 18.33
CA LYS A 696 10.23 -11.41 17.73
C LYS A 696 9.89 -12.88 17.57
N GLY A 697 8.69 -13.28 17.99
CA GLY A 697 8.20 -14.61 17.69
C GLY A 697 8.63 -15.69 18.66
N ASP A 698 8.57 -16.93 18.23
CA ASP A 698 8.90 -18.11 19.03
C ASP A 698 9.57 -19.18 18.15
N THR A 699 9.63 -20.42 18.64
CA THR A 699 10.18 -21.56 17.88
C THR A 699 9.28 -22.02 16.72
N ASN A 700 8.13 -21.37 16.48
CA ASN A 700 7.29 -21.62 15.31
C ASN A 700 7.60 -20.66 14.15
N ALA A 701 8.03 -19.43 14.47
CA ALA A 701 8.58 -18.47 13.52
C ALA A 701 9.09 -17.24 14.27
N GLY A 702 10.21 -16.67 13.83
CA GLY A 702 10.71 -15.43 14.43
C GLY A 702 12.20 -15.18 14.28
N PHE A 703 12.71 -14.26 15.09
CA PHE A 703 14.14 -14.01 15.23
C PHE A 703 14.50 -13.60 16.66
N TRP A 704 15.77 -13.75 17.00
CA TRP A 704 16.27 -13.45 18.34
C TRP A 704 17.75 -13.11 18.29
N LEU A 705 18.13 -12.08 19.04
CA LEU A 705 19.51 -11.68 19.31
C LEU A 705 19.81 -11.91 20.78
N ARG A 706 20.85 -12.68 21.10
CA ARG A 706 21.17 -13.08 22.48
C ARG A 706 22.64 -13.36 22.70
N PHE A 707 23.07 -13.31 23.95
CA PHE A 707 24.29 -14.00 24.38
C PHE A 707 23.98 -15.45 24.74
N GLU A 708 24.82 -16.38 24.30
CA GLU A 708 24.78 -17.78 24.70
C GLU A 708 25.47 -18.00 26.05
N SER A 709 25.31 -19.20 26.63
CA SER A 709 25.93 -19.56 27.92
C SER A 709 27.47 -19.60 27.88
N ASP A 710 28.06 -19.72 26.69
CA ASP A 710 29.49 -19.57 26.44
C ASP A 710 29.93 -18.10 26.26
N ASN A 711 29.00 -17.14 26.44
CA ASN A 711 29.17 -15.69 26.37
C ASN A 711 29.38 -15.12 24.95
N THR A 712 29.24 -15.94 23.92
CA THR A 712 29.27 -15.46 22.52
C THR A 712 27.91 -14.89 22.12
N LEU A 713 27.91 -13.95 21.18
CA LEU A 713 26.70 -13.34 20.64
C LEU A 713 26.14 -14.22 19.52
N LYS A 714 24.82 -14.48 19.53
CA LYS A 714 24.14 -15.27 18.52
C LYS A 714 22.91 -14.54 17.99
N PHE A 715 22.73 -14.60 16.68
CA PHE A 715 21.51 -14.21 16.00
C PHE A 715 20.93 -15.41 15.24
N LEU A 716 19.61 -15.57 15.29
CA LEU A 716 18.91 -16.71 14.72
C LEU A 716 17.63 -16.28 14.05
N LEU A 717 17.31 -16.91 12.92
CA LEU A 717 16.03 -16.86 12.22
C LEU A 717 15.34 -18.22 12.32
N ASP A 718 14.13 -18.26 12.86
CA ASP A 718 13.35 -19.49 13.03
C ASP A 718 12.20 -19.54 12.02
N TYR A 719 12.05 -20.67 11.34
CA TYR A 719 11.01 -20.94 10.33
C TYR A 719 10.05 -22.05 10.78
N GLY A 720 10.06 -22.40 12.07
CA GLY A 720 9.16 -23.34 12.73
C GLY A 720 9.59 -24.79 12.71
N SER A 721 10.18 -25.23 11.60
CA SER A 721 10.73 -26.60 11.45
C SER A 721 12.24 -26.63 11.32
N THR A 722 12.83 -25.52 10.90
CA THR A 722 14.26 -25.31 10.70
C THR A 722 14.61 -23.89 11.11
N TYR A 723 15.90 -23.63 11.33
CA TYR A 723 16.40 -22.30 11.61
C TYR A 723 17.76 -22.09 10.94
N ASP A 724 18.09 -20.82 10.67
CA ASP A 724 19.44 -20.39 10.33
C ASP A 724 20.00 -19.57 11.49
N SER A 725 21.30 -19.65 11.72
CA SER A 725 21.91 -18.86 12.80
C SER A 725 23.36 -18.53 12.54
N VAL A 726 23.77 -17.39 13.06
CA VAL A 726 25.15 -16.93 13.07
C VAL A 726 25.57 -16.65 14.51
N GLN A 727 26.80 -16.99 14.85
CA GLN A 727 27.35 -16.84 16.20
C GLN A 727 28.74 -16.21 16.11
N SER A 728 29.07 -15.34 17.06
CA SER A 728 30.41 -14.74 17.15
C SER A 728 31.43 -15.76 17.64
N THR A 729 32.69 -15.56 17.25
CA THR A 729 33.81 -16.40 17.73
C THR A 729 34.40 -15.91 19.06
N ALA A 730 34.16 -14.65 19.42
CA ALA A 730 34.58 -14.04 20.67
C ALA A 730 33.40 -13.81 21.63
N ALA A 731 33.72 -13.69 22.91
CA ALA A 731 32.78 -13.32 23.98
C ALA A 731 32.81 -11.80 24.22
N PHE A 732 31.66 -11.22 24.55
CA PHE A 732 31.48 -9.76 24.73
C PHE A 732 30.69 -9.42 25.99
N THR A 733 30.91 -10.20 27.06
CA THR A 733 30.26 -10.02 28.37
C THR A 733 31.30 -9.61 29.43
N ASP A 734 32.20 -8.70 29.07
CA ASP A 734 33.34 -8.27 29.89
C ASP A 734 33.03 -7.05 30.80
N GLY A 735 31.77 -6.59 30.77
CA GLY A 735 31.34 -5.41 31.50
C GLY A 735 31.63 -4.08 30.80
N ALA A 736 32.11 -4.08 29.54
CA ALA A 736 32.23 -2.90 28.69
C ALA A 736 30.98 -2.70 27.81
N TRP A 737 30.84 -1.49 27.26
CA TRP A 737 29.84 -1.20 26.23
C TRP A 737 30.31 -1.76 24.90
N HIS A 738 29.47 -2.54 24.24
CA HIS A 738 29.66 -3.03 22.89
C HIS A 738 28.50 -2.62 21.99
N HIS A 739 28.80 -2.14 20.78
CA HIS A 739 27.77 -1.94 19.75
C HIS A 739 27.60 -3.25 18.98
N VAL A 740 26.40 -3.82 19.01
CA VAL A 740 26.09 -5.07 18.32
C VAL A 740 25.13 -4.81 17.17
N ALA A 741 25.34 -5.49 16.05
CA ALA A 741 24.40 -5.47 14.93
C ALA A 741 24.23 -6.84 14.27
N ALA A 742 22.98 -7.20 13.98
CA ALA A 742 22.60 -8.38 13.24
C ALA A 742 21.98 -7.97 11.90
N VAL A 743 22.63 -8.38 10.80
CA VAL A 743 22.24 -8.05 9.43
C VAL A 743 21.66 -9.30 8.77
N VAL A 744 20.47 -9.16 8.19
CA VAL A 744 19.80 -10.14 7.36
C VAL A 744 19.73 -9.63 5.94
N ASP A 745 20.49 -10.27 5.06
CA ASP A 745 20.39 -10.09 3.62
C ASP A 745 19.87 -11.41 3.02
N ARG A 746 18.60 -11.46 2.63
CA ARG A 746 17.97 -12.65 2.04
C ARG A 746 18.66 -13.14 0.76
N SER A 747 19.47 -12.28 0.12
CA SER A 747 20.28 -12.65 -1.04
C SER A 747 21.73 -13.03 -0.69
N ALA A 748 22.25 -12.58 0.45
CA ALA A 748 23.67 -12.69 0.78
C ALA A 748 24.01 -13.24 2.18
N GLY A 749 23.03 -13.67 2.98
CA GLY A 749 23.25 -14.33 4.27
C GLY A 749 23.02 -13.48 5.53
N LEU A 750 23.31 -14.09 6.68
CA LEU A 750 23.36 -13.47 8.00
C LEU A 750 24.76 -12.97 8.32
N ARG A 751 24.86 -11.80 8.97
CA ARG A 751 26.13 -11.28 9.52
C ARG A 751 25.91 -10.70 10.90
N LEU A 752 26.87 -10.95 11.79
CA LEU A 752 26.97 -10.30 13.09
C LEU A 752 28.16 -9.37 13.09
N TYR A 753 27.95 -8.15 13.58
CA TYR A 753 29.00 -7.17 13.82
C TYR A 753 29.03 -6.82 15.30
N VAL A 754 30.24 -6.67 15.84
CA VAL A 754 30.47 -6.12 17.18
C VAL A 754 31.54 -5.05 17.07
N ASP A 755 31.25 -3.85 17.56
CA ASP A 755 32.12 -2.67 17.49
C ASP A 755 32.60 -2.38 16.05
N GLY A 756 31.70 -2.60 15.08
CA GLY A 756 31.93 -2.41 13.64
C GLY A 756 32.70 -3.50 12.93
N ALA A 757 33.34 -4.40 13.67
CA ALA A 757 34.04 -5.53 13.09
C ALA A 757 33.07 -6.70 12.84
N LEU A 758 33.27 -7.41 11.73
CA LEU A 758 32.53 -8.65 11.45
C LEU A 758 32.90 -9.71 12.49
N ALA A 759 31.93 -10.10 13.32
CA ALA A 759 32.09 -11.07 14.40
C ALA A 759 31.69 -12.50 14.00
N GLY A 760 30.80 -12.64 13.01
CA GLY A 760 30.39 -13.93 12.44
C GLY A 760 29.54 -13.75 11.18
N GLN A 761 29.47 -14.78 10.33
CA GLN A 761 28.60 -14.79 9.16
C GLN A 761 28.13 -16.20 8.79
N ASP A 762 26.94 -16.28 8.19
CA ASP A 762 26.39 -17.46 7.53
C ASP A 762 25.86 -17.04 6.16
N MET A 763 26.43 -17.57 5.09
CA MET A 763 26.10 -17.18 3.71
C MET A 763 24.99 -18.05 3.10
N SER A 764 24.47 -19.04 3.84
CA SER A 764 23.48 -20.01 3.38
C SER A 764 22.15 -19.81 4.10
N LEU A 765 21.35 -18.85 3.62
CA LEU A 765 20.00 -18.63 4.15
C LEU A 765 18.95 -19.51 3.46
N LEU A 766 18.10 -20.12 4.27
CA LEU A 766 16.85 -20.73 3.83
C LEU A 766 15.83 -19.65 3.47
N GLN A 767 15.06 -19.89 2.41
CA GLN A 767 13.89 -19.05 2.09
C GLN A 767 12.68 -19.52 2.92
N GLY A 768 12.72 -19.22 4.22
CA GLY A 768 11.64 -19.48 5.18
C GLY A 768 10.99 -18.20 5.68
N SER A 769 9.71 -18.33 6.07
CA SER A 769 8.93 -17.24 6.66
C SER A 769 9.27 -17.08 8.14
N ILE A 770 9.64 -15.88 8.59
CA ILE A 770 9.87 -15.57 10.03
C ILE A 770 8.74 -14.76 10.65
N THR A 771 7.62 -14.63 9.95
CA THR A 771 6.46 -13.89 10.44
C THR A 771 5.86 -14.51 11.69
N SER A 772 5.62 -13.69 12.71
CA SER A 772 4.99 -14.11 13.95
C SER A 772 4.05 -13.03 14.48
N SER A 773 2.94 -13.42 15.12
CA SER A 773 1.99 -12.53 15.81
C SER A 773 2.40 -12.17 17.23
N LEU A 774 3.49 -12.75 17.74
CA LEU A 774 3.97 -12.44 19.09
C LEU A 774 4.63 -11.05 19.12
N PRO A 775 4.58 -10.33 20.25
CA PRO A 775 5.18 -9.01 20.38
C PRO A 775 6.69 -9.04 20.15
N LEU A 776 7.24 -7.90 19.72
CA LEU A 776 8.68 -7.66 19.77
C LEU A 776 9.05 -7.23 21.18
N THR A 777 9.98 -7.93 21.81
CA THR A 777 10.47 -7.61 23.17
C THR A 777 11.95 -7.28 23.15
N ILE A 778 12.35 -6.36 24.03
CA ILE A 778 13.75 -6.06 24.33
C ILE A 778 14.03 -6.56 25.74
N GLY A 779 15.09 -7.37 25.91
CA GLY A 779 15.55 -7.84 27.22
C GLY A 779 14.99 -9.17 27.71
N VAL A 780 14.06 -9.83 27.00
CA VAL A 780 13.46 -11.09 27.47
C VAL A 780 13.02 -12.04 26.36
N ASN A 781 13.02 -13.33 26.70
CA ASN A 781 12.30 -14.42 26.03
C ASN A 781 11.58 -15.32 27.03
N GLY A 782 10.42 -14.86 27.52
CA GLY A 782 9.65 -15.57 28.54
C GLY A 782 10.49 -15.88 29.80
N ALA A 783 11.11 -17.05 29.83
CA ALA A 783 11.93 -17.54 30.95
C ALA A 783 13.38 -17.03 30.98
N ASN A 784 13.94 -16.55 29.86
CA ASN A 784 15.34 -16.07 29.82
C ASN A 784 15.39 -14.54 29.73
N THR A 785 16.21 -13.91 30.56
CA THR A 785 16.19 -12.47 30.82
C THR A 785 17.57 -11.85 30.63
N MET A 786 17.59 -10.59 30.23
CA MET A 786 18.81 -9.78 30.22
C MET A 786 19.21 -9.40 31.64
N ASN A 787 20.52 -9.39 31.91
CA ASN A 787 21.10 -8.75 33.08
C ASN A 787 22.24 -7.85 32.61
N GLY A 788 22.05 -6.53 32.71
CA GLY A 788 22.97 -5.51 32.22
C GLY A 788 22.24 -4.28 31.69
N LEU A 789 22.93 -3.48 30.87
CA LEU A 789 22.37 -2.26 30.27
C LEU A 789 22.16 -2.44 28.77
N ILE A 790 21.09 -1.85 28.24
CA ILE A 790 20.82 -1.70 26.80
C ILE A 790 20.54 -0.22 26.51
N ASP A 791 21.06 0.27 25.39
CA ASP A 791 20.91 1.66 24.92
C ASP A 791 20.78 1.70 23.38
N ASP A 792 20.19 2.78 22.84
CA ASP A 792 20.14 3.15 21.41
C ASP A 792 19.79 1.98 20.46
N VAL A 793 18.59 1.43 20.64
CA VAL A 793 18.09 0.29 19.87
C VAL A 793 17.51 0.76 18.54
N ARG A 794 17.92 0.16 17.43
CA ARG A 794 17.46 0.50 16.07
C ARG A 794 17.07 -0.74 15.26
N ILE A 795 16.09 -0.56 14.39
CA ILE A 795 15.69 -1.54 13.37
C ILE A 795 15.65 -0.84 12.01
N TYR A 796 16.32 -1.43 11.02
CA TYR A 796 16.32 -0.98 9.64
C TYR A 796 15.65 -2.03 8.74
N ARG A 797 14.91 -1.59 7.71
CA ARG A 797 14.26 -2.44 6.70
C ARG A 797 15.13 -2.77 5.49
N TYR A 798 16.45 -2.75 5.69
CA TYR A 798 17.43 -3.17 4.71
C TYR A 798 18.68 -3.72 5.41
N ALA A 799 19.50 -4.43 4.64
CA ALA A 799 20.79 -4.91 5.10
C ALA A 799 21.79 -3.74 5.11
N LEU A 800 22.23 -3.31 6.29
CA LEU A 800 23.23 -2.25 6.42
C LEU A 800 24.59 -2.73 5.90
N SER A 801 25.28 -1.86 5.16
CA SER A 801 26.65 -2.13 4.72
C SER A 801 27.64 -2.07 5.90
N PRO A 802 28.85 -2.66 5.79
CA PRO A 802 29.87 -2.52 6.82
C PRO A 802 30.20 -1.06 7.15
N ALA A 803 30.16 -0.17 6.16
CA ALA A 803 30.39 1.26 6.36
C ALA A 803 29.25 1.90 7.17
N ASP A 804 27.99 1.54 6.90
CA ASP A 804 26.85 2.02 7.68
C ASP A 804 26.95 1.54 9.13
N ILE A 805 27.27 0.27 9.36
CA ILE A 805 27.46 -0.28 10.71
C ILE A 805 28.55 0.47 11.47
N SER A 806 29.66 0.82 10.79
CA SER A 806 30.73 1.60 11.41
C SER A 806 30.30 3.01 11.80
N ALA A 807 29.33 3.60 11.09
CA ALA A 807 28.84 4.94 11.36
C ALA A 807 27.86 5.01 12.55
N LEU A 808 27.37 3.87 13.05
CA LEU A 808 26.45 3.81 14.20
C LEU A 808 27.16 3.88 15.57
N GLN A 809 28.51 3.90 15.60
CA GLN A 809 29.31 3.80 16.82
C GLN A 809 29.62 5.13 17.52
#